data_AF-A0A1B9G5J6-F1
#
_entry.id   AF-A0A1B9G5J6-F1
#
_cell.length_a   1.000
_cell.length_b   1.000
_cell.length_c   1.000
_cell.angle_alpha   90.00
_cell.angle_beta   90.00
_cell.angle_gamma   90.00
#
_symmetry.space_group_name_H-M   'P 1'
#
loop_
_entity.id
_entity.type
_entity.pdbx_description
1 polymer ?
#
loop_
_entity_poly.entity_id
_entity_poly.type
_entity_poly.pdbx_seq_one_letter_code
_entity_poly.pdbx_strand_id
1 'polypeptide(L)'
;MQALRTLPILNRPSRPSSPAPPTVQSTTVSGTAVVPNGEGKPRSRSLSRQVADKVSSLQISHANGTAAPPAAVTPSQPLGASKKGLSPPGSRPVTPRSSASPLPGTAAPTGTVPEPAGIQAKHMDVIGLRLNEVVNKACAGVDFKAKKGFKKGSGWSVGEAVVKELPYPPNDAYLIRAVLRTSVKALSIYTTRLETLLLPALTDPAFASALNINAQAPVAHPLNPSQYFVLSVAHAAWETCEVLEQTLETGNWPRFVQETLRPVMDKLDLVVSKVIQPLMLGLKRDLVASLSRNEGTSPAGSKVVGLASIPAPTTAPTPSVTKEHSSAPVSRLTKELSSGGTSRQLAIPPCLQHFANRVDGARKVFELVAAPCADDGEGWITGVMVAVIWKGMCIVSEKDLGGSPNRPPSPGSVAKALAGLGKEKETTPTVVASPSLGGVTAKLTSSLSIIPSRSHSRPPSPPRGAQQLRPATHALMSLEGLVKRLVGGLVQAPTASGASQDPNATEHIAREALHEALEALASFRIISNAMYKGASCSTRVLASTRRLRDDIDDPVEEALDDAMEDLPSVTLFTILLRQANNALSVLPSTDEKATGEYKIRHPAEIWGWTVVEYERQVLSGFSAAEEWGRRFALAIKPDLERVLSSLASQSVGFAEKPTREVLEAVEWVKALGVGCEARVGVKFGGCV
;
A
#
# COMPACT_ATOMS: atom_id res chain seq x y z
N MET A 1 -14.11 5.72 6.53
CA MET A 1 -14.47 5.49 7.98
C MET A 1 -13.78 4.30 8.69
N GLN A 2 -14.38 3.10 8.86
CA GLN A 2 -13.93 2.14 9.90
C GLN A 2 -12.50 1.58 9.76
N ALA A 3 -11.97 1.42 8.54
CA ALA A 3 -10.68 0.79 8.28
C ALA A 3 -9.45 1.60 8.76
N LEU A 4 -9.62 2.90 9.06
CA LEU A 4 -8.52 3.77 9.49
C LEU A 4 -8.26 3.71 11.00
N ARG A 5 -9.25 3.28 11.81
CA ARG A 5 -9.11 3.14 13.27
C ARG A 5 -8.26 1.94 13.73
N THR A 6 -7.57 1.29 12.80
CA THR A 6 -6.58 0.24 13.04
C THR A 6 -5.17 0.61 12.56
N LEU A 7 -4.93 1.89 12.21
CA LEU A 7 -3.59 2.43 11.99
C LEU A 7 -2.96 2.79 13.37
N PRO A 8 -1.97 2.06 13.89
CA PRO A 8 -1.50 2.23 15.28
C PRO A 8 -0.22 3.09 15.34
N ILE A 9 -0.03 4.02 14.41
CA ILE A 9 1.24 4.71 14.17
C ILE A 9 1.39 5.97 15.05
N LEU A 10 0.32 6.74 15.20
CA LEU A 10 0.29 8.03 15.93
C LEU A 10 0.30 7.86 17.47
N ASN A 11 1.40 7.34 18.01
CA ASN A 11 1.64 7.22 19.45
C ASN A 11 3.08 7.60 19.87
N ARG A 12 3.76 8.44 19.06
CA ARG A 12 4.96 9.18 19.49
C ARG A 12 4.53 10.45 20.24
N PRO A 13 5.00 10.71 21.47
CA PRO A 13 4.88 12.03 22.08
C PRO A 13 5.82 13.01 21.38
N SER A 14 5.32 14.18 20.98
CA SER A 14 6.13 15.18 20.26
C SER A 14 7.22 15.80 21.13
N ARG A 15 8.45 15.88 20.60
CA ARG A 15 9.64 16.43 21.29
C ARG A 15 9.40 17.94 21.59
N PRO A 16 9.46 18.41 22.84
CA PRO A 16 9.22 19.82 23.18
C PRO A 16 10.43 20.69 22.81
N SER A 17 10.32 21.45 21.73
CA SER A 17 11.42 22.19 21.11
C SER A 17 11.72 23.57 21.75
N SER A 18 12.07 23.60 23.03
CA SER A 18 12.81 24.73 23.65
C SER A 18 13.36 24.40 25.05
N PRO A 19 14.53 24.94 25.44
CA PRO A 19 15.03 24.86 26.80
C PRO A 19 14.22 25.76 27.74
N ALA A 20 13.62 25.18 28.79
CA ALA A 20 13.00 25.95 29.86
C ALA A 20 14.06 26.60 30.78
N PRO A 21 13.84 27.83 31.29
CA PRO A 21 14.77 28.48 32.21
C PRO A 21 14.81 27.78 33.58
N PRO A 22 15.89 27.93 34.36
CA PRO A 22 16.08 27.19 35.62
C PRO A 22 15.05 27.56 36.70
N THR A 23 14.26 26.57 37.13
CA THR A 23 13.25 26.70 38.17
C THR A 23 13.88 26.94 39.55
N VAL A 24 13.45 28.00 40.24
CA VAL A 24 13.87 28.29 41.62
C VAL A 24 13.23 27.29 42.59
N GLN A 25 13.99 26.86 43.61
CA GLN A 25 13.52 25.94 44.65
C GLN A 25 12.39 26.54 45.49
N SER A 26 11.50 25.68 46.00
CA SER A 26 10.75 25.98 47.23
C SER A 26 10.48 24.71 48.05
N THR A 27 10.29 24.89 49.34
CA THR A 27 10.51 23.88 50.39
C THR A 27 9.32 22.96 50.70
N THR A 28 9.69 21.73 51.04
CA THR A 28 9.01 20.75 51.92
C THR A 28 7.89 21.24 52.85
N VAL A 29 6.77 20.49 52.91
CA VAL A 29 6.06 20.10 54.15
C VAL A 29 5.49 18.67 53.98
N SER A 30 5.50 17.86 55.03
CA SER A 30 4.96 16.48 55.07
C SER A 30 3.52 16.42 55.59
N GLY A 31 2.71 15.41 55.20
CA GLY A 31 1.40 15.21 55.85
C GLY A 31 0.53 14.02 55.39
N THR A 32 0.52 12.96 56.21
CA THR A 32 -0.61 12.02 56.48
C THR A 32 -1.39 11.30 55.36
N ALA A 33 -1.68 10.01 55.58
CA ALA A 33 -2.55 9.20 54.73
C ALA A 33 -4.03 9.28 55.15
N VAL A 34 -4.94 9.19 54.17
CA VAL A 34 -6.39 9.00 54.37
C VAL A 34 -6.92 7.99 53.35
N VAL A 35 -7.72 7.03 53.82
CA VAL A 35 -8.45 6.06 52.98
C VAL A 35 -9.88 6.59 52.75
N PRO A 36 -10.43 6.41 51.54
CA PRO A 36 -11.86 6.10 51.45
C PRO A 36 -12.16 4.93 50.50
N ASN A 37 -13.10 4.08 50.92
CA ASN A 37 -13.83 3.17 50.05
C ASN A 37 -14.70 3.95 49.05
N GLY A 38 -14.97 3.38 47.88
CA GLY A 38 -15.94 3.92 46.91
C GLY A 38 -16.45 2.85 45.96
N GLU A 39 -17.71 2.43 46.11
CA GLU A 39 -18.33 1.43 45.24
C GLU A 39 -18.64 1.99 43.84
N GLY A 40 -17.94 1.50 42.81
CA GLY A 40 -18.17 1.85 41.42
C GLY A 40 -19.13 0.89 40.70
N LYS A 41 -20.37 1.34 40.43
CA LYS A 41 -21.32 0.59 39.58
C LYS A 41 -20.69 0.26 38.20
N PRO A 42 -20.97 -0.93 37.61
CA PRO A 42 -20.37 -1.33 36.34
C PRO A 42 -20.79 -0.41 35.19
N ARG A 43 -19.84 0.41 34.71
CA ARG A 43 -20.03 1.31 33.56
C ARG A 43 -20.32 0.45 32.33
N SER A 44 -21.40 0.78 31.60
CA SER A 44 -21.89 0.00 30.47
C SER A 44 -20.82 -0.18 29.39
N ARG A 45 -20.41 -1.43 29.14
CA ARG A 45 -19.44 -1.76 28.09
C ARG A 45 -20.08 -1.50 26.72
N SER A 46 -19.43 -0.71 25.87
CA SER A 46 -19.92 -0.43 24.52
C SER A 46 -20.02 -1.72 23.70
N LEU A 47 -21.20 -1.90 23.09
CA LEU A 47 -21.54 -3.00 22.18
C LEU A 47 -20.54 -3.12 21.01
N SER A 48 -19.89 -2.01 20.63
CA SER A 48 -18.90 -1.97 19.55
C SER A 48 -17.68 -2.87 19.76
N ARG A 49 -17.25 -3.13 21.01
CA ARG A 49 -16.12 -4.07 21.25
C ARG A 49 -16.53 -5.53 21.04
N GLN A 50 -17.73 -5.93 21.45
CA GLN A 50 -18.22 -7.31 21.28
C GLN A 50 -18.41 -7.72 19.82
N VAL A 51 -18.53 -6.77 18.90
CA VAL A 51 -18.55 -7.05 17.45
C VAL A 51 -17.14 -7.29 16.90
N ALA A 52 -16.14 -6.51 17.32
CA ALA A 52 -14.75 -6.68 16.88
C ALA A 52 -14.16 -8.04 17.28
N ASP A 53 -14.42 -8.48 18.52
CA ASP A 53 -14.01 -9.80 19.00
C ASP A 53 -14.67 -10.93 18.18
N LYS A 54 -15.96 -10.80 17.84
CA LYS A 54 -16.70 -11.80 17.07
C LYS A 54 -16.33 -11.89 15.59
N VAL A 55 -15.95 -10.77 14.96
CA VAL A 55 -15.41 -10.79 13.59
C VAL A 55 -14.03 -11.44 13.57
N SER A 56 -13.20 -11.19 14.59
CA SER A 56 -11.89 -11.83 14.74
C SER A 56 -11.99 -13.36 14.93
N SER A 57 -13.04 -13.84 15.60
CA SER A 57 -13.29 -15.29 15.79
C SER A 57 -13.89 -16.02 14.58
N LEU A 58 -14.09 -15.37 13.43
CA LEU A 58 -14.73 -15.96 12.24
C LEU A 58 -13.76 -16.33 11.10
N GLN A 59 -12.45 -16.27 11.33
CA GLN A 59 -11.48 -16.92 10.43
C GLN A 59 -11.48 -18.44 10.64
N ILE A 60 -12.39 -19.12 9.94
CA ILE A 60 -12.51 -20.59 9.95
C ILE A 60 -11.23 -21.25 9.41
N SER A 61 -10.74 -22.24 10.14
CA SER A 61 -9.53 -23.01 9.83
C SER A 61 -9.66 -23.85 8.55
N HIS A 62 -9.19 -23.33 7.41
CA HIS A 62 -8.89 -24.17 6.26
C HIS A 62 -7.52 -24.86 6.44
N ALA A 63 -7.54 -26.01 7.10
CA ALA A 63 -6.37 -26.89 7.18
C ALA A 63 -6.04 -27.47 5.79
N ASN A 64 -4.76 -27.41 5.41
CA ASN A 64 -4.30 -27.83 4.09
C ASN A 64 -3.98 -29.34 4.10
N GLY A 65 -5.02 -30.18 3.96
CA GLY A 65 -4.91 -31.65 3.99
C GLY A 65 -4.81 -32.26 2.59
N THR A 66 -3.68 -32.89 2.28
CA THR A 66 -3.47 -33.61 1.01
C THR A 66 -4.13 -34.99 1.03
N ALA A 67 -5.24 -35.16 0.30
CA ALA A 67 -5.86 -36.45 0.01
C ALA A 67 -6.34 -36.50 -1.45
N ALA A 68 -6.20 -37.65 -2.11
CA ALA A 68 -6.61 -37.82 -3.50
C ALA A 68 -8.12 -38.10 -3.63
N PRO A 69 -8.79 -37.66 -4.71
CA PRO A 69 -10.21 -37.90 -4.91
C PRO A 69 -10.51 -39.35 -5.35
N PRO A 70 -11.52 -40.02 -4.78
CA PRO A 70 -12.06 -41.27 -5.33
C PRO A 70 -12.89 -41.03 -6.60
N ALA A 71 -13.18 -42.11 -7.33
CA ALA A 71 -13.81 -42.06 -8.66
C ALA A 71 -15.23 -41.48 -8.66
N ALA A 72 -15.58 -40.75 -9.74
CA ALA A 72 -16.90 -40.18 -9.94
C ALA A 72 -17.90 -41.23 -10.46
N VAL A 73 -19.09 -41.29 -9.86
CA VAL A 73 -20.20 -42.11 -10.33
C VAL A 73 -21.13 -41.28 -11.22
N THR A 74 -21.41 -41.76 -12.42
CA THR A 74 -22.26 -41.09 -13.42
C THR A 74 -23.76 -41.36 -13.20
N PRO A 75 -24.61 -40.33 -13.11
CA PRO A 75 -26.05 -40.47 -13.33
C PRO A 75 -26.39 -40.52 -14.83
N SER A 76 -27.45 -41.23 -15.19
CA SER A 76 -27.88 -41.48 -16.57
C SER A 76 -28.63 -40.32 -17.23
N GLN A 77 -28.57 -40.25 -18.58
CA GLN A 77 -29.52 -39.48 -19.38
C GLN A 77 -30.93 -40.10 -19.34
N PRO A 78 -31.94 -39.33 -19.78
CA PRO A 78 -32.80 -39.85 -20.84
C PRO A 78 -32.87 -38.94 -22.08
N LEU A 79 -32.90 -39.56 -23.25
CA LEU A 79 -33.24 -38.94 -24.54
C LEU A 79 -34.77 -38.84 -24.69
N GLY A 80 -35.27 -37.76 -25.29
CA GLY A 80 -36.69 -37.60 -25.62
C GLY A 80 -36.94 -36.40 -26.52
N ALA A 81 -37.62 -36.59 -27.65
CA ALA A 81 -37.67 -35.61 -28.74
C ALA A 81 -38.99 -34.83 -28.84
N SER A 82 -38.86 -33.53 -29.14
CA SER A 82 -39.76 -32.69 -29.94
C SER A 82 -41.29 -32.83 -29.82
N LYS A 83 -41.97 -31.72 -29.44
CA LYS A 83 -43.17 -31.25 -30.16
C LYS A 83 -43.45 -29.76 -29.94
N LYS A 84 -44.17 -29.15 -30.89
CA LYS A 84 -44.73 -27.80 -30.79
C LYS A 84 -45.94 -27.80 -29.84
N GLY A 85 -46.17 -26.70 -29.12
CA GLY A 85 -47.54 -26.40 -28.65
C GLY A 85 -47.67 -25.52 -27.40
N LEU A 86 -48.43 -24.44 -27.56
CA LEU A 86 -49.36 -23.83 -26.59
C LEU A 86 -48.82 -23.20 -25.29
N SER A 87 -49.23 -21.96 -25.05
CA SER A 87 -48.93 -21.16 -23.87
C SER A 87 -49.73 -21.62 -22.62
N PRO A 88 -49.18 -21.53 -21.40
CA PRO A 88 -49.95 -21.67 -20.17
C PRO A 88 -50.96 -20.51 -20.00
N PRO A 89 -52.15 -20.75 -19.42
CA PRO A 89 -53.13 -19.71 -19.13
C PRO A 89 -52.72 -18.84 -17.93
N GLY A 90 -53.23 -17.61 -17.88
CA GLY A 90 -52.91 -16.65 -16.82
C GLY A 90 -53.76 -16.79 -15.55
N SER A 91 -53.11 -16.73 -14.39
CA SER A 91 -53.76 -16.72 -13.07
C SER A 91 -53.10 -15.69 -12.13
N ARG A 92 -53.41 -14.41 -12.33
CA ARG A 92 -53.14 -13.35 -11.34
C ARG A 92 -54.44 -12.97 -10.63
N PRO A 93 -54.49 -12.93 -9.29
CA PRO A 93 -55.68 -12.46 -8.58
C PRO A 93 -55.91 -10.97 -8.87
N VAL A 94 -57.17 -10.61 -9.10
CA VAL A 94 -57.60 -9.24 -9.37
C VAL A 94 -57.54 -8.43 -8.08
N THR A 95 -56.74 -7.37 -8.04
CA THR A 95 -56.82 -6.37 -6.98
C THR A 95 -58.10 -5.54 -7.13
N PRO A 96 -58.83 -5.24 -6.04
CA PRO A 96 -60.10 -4.54 -6.12
C PRO A 96 -59.90 -3.11 -6.62
N ARG A 97 -60.71 -2.70 -7.61
CA ARG A 97 -60.83 -1.30 -8.01
C ARG A 97 -61.53 -0.51 -6.89
N SER A 98 -60.81 0.40 -6.24
CA SER A 98 -61.45 1.45 -5.44
C SER A 98 -62.34 2.30 -6.35
N SER A 99 -63.58 2.55 -5.93
CA SER A 99 -64.55 3.36 -6.67
C SER A 99 -64.13 4.83 -6.71
N ALA A 100 -64.39 5.49 -7.84
CA ALA A 100 -64.34 6.94 -7.93
C ALA A 100 -65.61 7.54 -7.28
N SER A 101 -65.43 8.55 -6.44
CA SER A 101 -66.52 9.38 -5.90
C SER A 101 -66.50 10.78 -6.54
N PRO A 102 -67.64 11.53 -6.53
CA PRO A 102 -67.85 12.61 -7.49
C PRO A 102 -67.15 13.94 -7.17
N LEU A 103 -67.11 14.82 -8.18
CA LEU A 103 -66.74 16.23 -8.01
C LEU A 103 -67.85 16.99 -7.23
N PRO A 104 -67.49 17.85 -6.27
CA PRO A 104 -68.31 18.99 -5.89
C PRO A 104 -68.24 20.09 -6.97
N GLY A 105 -69.37 20.75 -7.23
CA GLY A 105 -69.47 21.82 -8.24
C GLY A 105 -68.89 23.16 -7.80
N THR A 106 -68.77 24.09 -8.76
CA THR A 106 -68.30 25.46 -8.55
C THR A 106 -69.28 26.33 -7.76
N ALA A 107 -68.81 26.96 -6.69
CA ALA A 107 -69.42 28.15 -6.11
C ALA A 107 -68.35 29.10 -5.55
N ALA A 108 -68.49 30.38 -5.87
CA ALA A 108 -67.85 31.53 -5.22
C ALA A 108 -68.99 32.31 -4.52
N PRO A 109 -68.77 33.14 -3.47
CA PRO A 109 -67.72 34.17 -3.48
C PRO A 109 -67.00 34.46 -2.13
N THR A 110 -65.99 35.33 -2.23
CA THR A 110 -65.51 36.28 -1.21
C THR A 110 -65.66 35.92 0.29
N GLY A 111 -64.60 35.39 0.87
CA GLY A 111 -64.36 35.37 2.32
C GLY A 111 -62.90 35.06 2.61
N THR A 112 -62.29 35.71 3.61
CA THR A 112 -60.91 35.42 4.03
C THR A 112 -60.87 34.12 4.84
N VAL A 113 -60.61 33.00 4.16
CA VAL A 113 -60.57 31.65 4.72
C VAL A 113 -59.11 31.17 4.83
N PRO A 114 -58.73 30.39 5.87
CA PRO A 114 -57.35 29.89 6.02
C PRO A 114 -56.88 29.03 4.83
N GLU A 115 -55.58 29.05 4.59
CA GLU A 115 -54.94 28.35 3.46
C GLU A 115 -55.20 26.82 3.50
N PRO A 116 -55.73 26.21 2.42
CA PRO A 116 -56.18 24.82 2.47
C PRO A 116 -55.01 23.83 2.39
N ALA A 117 -54.84 23.03 3.45
CA ALA A 117 -53.79 22.00 3.59
C ALA A 117 -53.67 21.00 2.41
N GLY A 118 -54.71 20.86 1.58
CA GLY A 118 -54.68 20.05 0.35
C GLY A 118 -53.72 20.54 -0.74
N ILE A 119 -53.19 21.77 -0.66
CA ILE A 119 -52.14 22.26 -1.58
C ILE A 119 -50.78 21.64 -1.22
N GLN A 120 -50.42 21.61 0.07
CA GLN A 120 -49.12 21.09 0.53
C GLN A 120 -48.94 19.60 0.23
N ALA A 121 -50.02 18.81 0.33
CA ALA A 121 -50.00 17.38 -0.04
C ALA A 121 -49.58 17.17 -1.49
N LYS A 122 -50.20 17.89 -2.44
CA LYS A 122 -49.88 17.83 -3.87
C LYS A 122 -48.44 18.25 -4.16
N HIS A 123 -47.89 19.20 -3.40
CA HIS A 123 -46.49 19.60 -3.55
C HIS A 123 -45.53 18.47 -3.15
N MET A 124 -45.78 17.77 -2.04
CA MET A 124 -44.96 16.61 -1.63
C MET A 124 -44.99 15.47 -2.66
N ASP A 125 -46.14 15.22 -3.29
CA ASP A 125 -46.25 14.23 -4.37
C ASP A 125 -45.40 14.64 -5.59
N VAL A 126 -45.38 15.92 -5.95
CA VAL A 126 -44.56 16.45 -7.06
C VAL A 126 -43.06 16.40 -6.77
N ILE A 127 -42.63 16.58 -5.51
CA ILE A 127 -41.25 16.32 -5.08
C ILE A 127 -40.94 14.81 -5.21
N GLY A 128 -41.82 13.97 -4.66
CA GLY A 128 -41.67 12.52 -4.68
C GLY A 128 -41.57 11.95 -6.09
N LEU A 129 -42.37 12.45 -7.03
CA LEU A 129 -42.32 12.07 -8.44
C LEU A 129 -40.99 12.46 -9.09
N ARG A 130 -40.52 13.70 -8.90
CA ARG A 130 -39.25 14.18 -9.49
C ARG A 130 -38.04 13.43 -8.95
N LEU A 131 -37.98 13.18 -7.64
CA LEU A 131 -36.89 12.37 -7.06
C LEU A 131 -36.93 10.91 -7.54
N ASN A 132 -38.12 10.31 -7.69
CA ASN A 132 -38.23 8.98 -8.28
C ASN A 132 -37.87 8.96 -9.78
N GLU A 133 -38.16 10.02 -10.55
CA GLU A 133 -37.72 10.16 -11.93
C GLU A 133 -36.18 10.18 -12.03
N VAL A 134 -35.51 11.00 -11.21
CA VAL A 134 -34.05 11.06 -11.15
C VAL A 134 -33.44 9.70 -10.77
N VAL A 135 -34.00 9.04 -9.74
CA VAL A 135 -33.56 7.67 -9.33
C VAL A 135 -33.81 6.63 -10.42
N ASN A 136 -34.92 6.72 -11.17
CA ASN A 136 -35.17 5.87 -12.34
C ASN A 136 -34.18 6.14 -13.48
N LYS A 137 -33.86 7.42 -13.72
CA LYS A 137 -32.94 7.90 -14.77
C LYS A 137 -31.48 7.53 -14.48
N ALA A 138 -31.05 7.58 -13.22
CA ALA A 138 -29.73 7.13 -12.79
C ALA A 138 -29.55 5.61 -12.97
N CYS A 139 -30.57 4.81 -12.65
CA CYS A 139 -30.57 3.36 -12.89
C CYS A 139 -30.87 2.97 -14.35
N ALA A 140 -31.13 3.92 -15.26
CA ALA A 140 -31.71 3.62 -16.57
C ALA A 140 -30.76 2.83 -17.49
N GLY A 141 -31.06 1.54 -17.64
CA GLY A 141 -30.27 0.62 -18.45
C GLY A 141 -28.95 0.22 -17.81
N VAL A 142 -28.84 0.29 -16.48
CA VAL A 142 -27.84 -0.45 -15.70
C VAL A 142 -28.31 -1.90 -15.60
N ASP A 143 -27.48 -2.85 -16.05
CA ASP A 143 -27.81 -4.28 -16.02
C ASP A 143 -26.54 -5.13 -15.87
N PHE A 144 -26.57 -6.03 -14.88
CA PHE A 144 -25.49 -6.97 -14.62
C PHE A 144 -25.34 -8.03 -15.72
N LYS A 145 -26.42 -8.44 -16.39
CA LYS A 145 -26.33 -9.45 -17.48
C LYS A 145 -25.62 -8.90 -18.70
N ALA A 146 -25.95 -7.66 -19.10
CA ALA A 146 -25.22 -6.89 -20.10
C ALA A 146 -23.87 -6.32 -19.61
N LYS A 147 -23.48 -6.56 -18.35
CA LYS A 147 -22.30 -5.99 -17.66
C LYS A 147 -22.21 -4.46 -17.79
N LYS A 148 -23.36 -3.80 -17.93
CA LYS A 148 -23.47 -2.36 -18.19
C LYS A 148 -23.70 -1.62 -16.87
N GLY A 149 -22.63 -0.96 -16.42
CA GLY A 149 -22.61 -0.20 -15.18
C GLY A 149 -23.36 1.14 -15.22
N PHE A 150 -23.28 1.88 -14.11
CA PHE A 150 -23.70 3.29 -14.04
C PHE A 150 -22.84 4.18 -14.92
N LYS A 151 -23.38 5.35 -15.31
CA LYS A 151 -22.58 6.42 -15.93
C LYS A 151 -21.92 7.26 -14.84
N LYS A 152 -20.72 7.80 -15.08
CA LYS A 152 -20.08 8.78 -14.18
C LYS A 152 -21.03 9.95 -13.91
N GLY A 153 -21.12 10.40 -12.66
CA GLY A 153 -22.04 11.47 -12.23
C GLY A 153 -23.49 11.04 -12.06
N SER A 154 -23.83 9.74 -12.16
CA SER A 154 -25.20 9.27 -11.92
C SER A 154 -25.58 9.31 -10.44
N GLY A 155 -24.62 9.17 -9.51
CA GLY A 155 -24.84 9.34 -8.08
C GLY A 155 -24.90 10.81 -7.70
N TRP A 156 -23.99 11.63 -8.25
CA TRP A 156 -24.03 13.10 -8.11
C TRP A 156 -25.41 13.64 -8.51
N SER A 157 -25.94 13.19 -9.66
CA SER A 157 -27.28 13.57 -10.13
C SER A 157 -28.40 13.23 -9.14
N VAL A 158 -28.28 12.15 -8.33
CA VAL A 158 -29.26 11.76 -7.31
C VAL A 158 -29.10 12.61 -6.04
N GLY A 159 -27.86 12.82 -5.59
CA GLY A 159 -27.55 13.66 -4.43
C GLY A 159 -27.95 15.11 -4.66
N GLU A 160 -27.50 15.73 -5.77
CA GLU A 160 -27.87 17.09 -6.17
C GLU A 160 -29.40 17.28 -6.24
N ALA A 161 -30.13 16.30 -6.77
CA ALA A 161 -31.59 16.36 -6.84
C ALA A 161 -32.22 16.36 -5.44
N VAL A 162 -31.72 15.57 -4.49
CA VAL A 162 -32.20 15.62 -3.10
C VAL A 162 -31.89 16.97 -2.45
N VAL A 163 -30.66 17.45 -2.58
CA VAL A 163 -30.20 18.73 -2.01
C VAL A 163 -31.00 19.90 -2.56
N LYS A 164 -31.29 19.91 -3.86
CA LYS A 164 -32.06 20.95 -4.55
C LYS A 164 -33.54 21.02 -4.13
N GLU A 165 -34.13 19.91 -3.70
CA GLU A 165 -35.50 19.91 -3.19
C GLU A 165 -35.57 20.32 -1.70
N LEU A 166 -34.50 20.14 -0.92
CA LEU A 166 -34.47 20.52 0.49
C LEU A 166 -34.59 22.05 0.67
N PRO A 167 -35.55 22.57 1.45
CA PRO A 167 -35.71 24.01 1.65
C PRO A 167 -34.54 24.58 2.46
N TYR A 168 -33.78 25.49 1.86
CA TYR A 168 -32.63 26.12 2.54
C TYR A 168 -33.07 26.96 3.76
N PRO A 169 -32.43 26.85 4.94
CA PRO A 169 -32.76 27.68 6.10
C PRO A 169 -32.65 29.19 5.81
N PRO A 170 -33.53 30.05 6.38
CA PRO A 170 -34.43 29.83 7.52
C PRO A 170 -35.87 29.42 7.12
N ASN A 171 -36.04 28.58 6.10
CA ASN A 171 -37.34 27.94 5.83
C ASN A 171 -37.89 27.17 7.06
N ASP A 172 -39.22 27.01 7.10
CA ASP A 172 -39.92 26.35 8.20
C ASP A 172 -39.43 24.89 8.43
N ALA A 173 -39.17 24.57 9.70
CA ALA A 173 -38.75 23.25 10.12
C ALA A 173 -39.82 22.15 9.94
N TYR A 174 -41.11 22.46 9.84
CA TYR A 174 -42.12 21.45 9.47
C TYR A 174 -42.07 21.14 7.96
N LEU A 175 -41.95 22.15 7.10
CA LEU A 175 -41.72 21.99 5.67
C LEU A 175 -40.43 21.20 5.38
N ILE A 176 -39.31 21.57 6.01
CA ILE A 176 -38.03 20.83 5.87
C ILE A 176 -38.22 19.36 6.27
N ARG A 177 -38.89 19.07 7.40
CA ARG A 177 -39.21 17.68 7.82
C ARG A 177 -40.18 16.97 6.87
N ALA A 178 -41.04 17.68 6.15
CA ALA A 178 -41.95 17.08 5.15
C ALA A 178 -41.18 16.66 3.90
N VAL A 179 -40.38 17.56 3.33
CA VAL A 179 -39.52 17.27 2.18
C VAL A 179 -38.52 16.17 2.50
N LEU A 180 -37.83 16.27 3.64
CA LEU A 180 -36.81 15.32 4.08
C LEU A 180 -37.33 13.89 4.19
N ARG A 181 -38.57 13.68 4.68
CA ARG A 181 -39.21 12.35 4.71
C ARG A 181 -39.46 11.80 3.29
N THR A 182 -39.85 12.66 2.36
CA THR A 182 -40.02 12.32 0.93
C THR A 182 -38.67 11.98 0.29
N SER A 183 -37.61 12.74 0.58
CA SER A 183 -36.25 12.49 0.10
C SER A 183 -35.68 11.18 0.63
N VAL A 184 -35.81 10.90 1.93
CA VAL A 184 -35.35 9.63 2.55
C VAL A 184 -36.11 8.43 2.00
N LYS A 185 -37.39 8.58 1.66
CA LYS A 185 -38.18 7.53 0.96
C LYS A 185 -37.60 7.25 -0.44
N ALA A 186 -37.28 8.28 -1.22
CA ALA A 186 -36.68 8.13 -2.55
C ALA A 186 -35.25 7.52 -2.48
N LEU A 187 -34.41 8.01 -1.56
CA LEU A 187 -33.07 7.47 -1.33
C LEU A 187 -33.11 6.02 -0.81
N SER A 188 -34.07 5.65 0.03
CA SER A 188 -34.24 4.25 0.49
C SER A 188 -34.60 3.30 -0.66
N ILE A 189 -35.39 3.77 -1.64
CA ILE A 189 -35.67 3.03 -2.87
C ILE A 189 -34.40 2.91 -3.72
N TYR A 190 -33.60 3.96 -3.80
CA TYR A 190 -32.31 3.95 -4.50
C TYR A 190 -31.30 2.97 -3.86
N THR A 191 -31.05 3.03 -2.54
CA THR A 191 -30.14 2.10 -1.85
C THR A 191 -30.56 0.64 -2.04
N THR A 192 -31.86 0.34 -1.92
CA THR A 192 -32.39 -1.02 -2.13
C THR A 192 -32.15 -1.50 -3.57
N ARG A 193 -32.21 -0.62 -4.58
CA ARG A 193 -31.85 -0.95 -5.97
C ARG A 193 -30.36 -1.21 -6.14
N LEU A 194 -29.49 -0.40 -5.53
CA LEU A 194 -28.04 -0.63 -5.55
C LEU A 194 -27.69 -2.00 -4.96
N GLU A 195 -28.26 -2.36 -3.81
CA GLU A 195 -28.07 -3.69 -3.20
C GLU A 195 -28.63 -4.82 -4.07
N THR A 196 -29.80 -4.63 -4.70
CA THR A 196 -30.39 -5.61 -5.64
C THR A 196 -29.52 -5.83 -6.88
N LEU A 197 -28.85 -4.79 -7.38
CA LEU A 197 -27.91 -4.87 -8.49
C LEU A 197 -26.58 -5.53 -8.07
N LEU A 198 -26.10 -5.26 -6.84
CA LEU A 198 -24.87 -5.85 -6.33
C LEU A 198 -25.00 -7.33 -5.98
N LEU A 199 -26.10 -7.79 -5.40
CA LEU A 199 -26.23 -9.16 -4.89
C LEU A 199 -25.82 -10.26 -5.91
N PRO A 200 -26.38 -10.33 -7.13
CA PRO A 200 -25.97 -11.35 -8.12
C PRO A 200 -24.53 -11.15 -8.62
N ALA A 201 -24.00 -9.92 -8.53
CA ALA A 201 -22.69 -9.54 -9.03
C ALA A 201 -21.55 -9.81 -8.03
N LEU A 202 -21.83 -9.74 -6.73
CA LEU A 202 -20.93 -10.16 -5.67
C LEU A 202 -20.86 -11.69 -5.53
N THR A 203 -21.92 -12.41 -5.92
CA THR A 203 -21.94 -13.89 -6.00
C THR A 203 -21.30 -14.46 -7.27
N ASP A 204 -20.97 -13.62 -8.26
CA ASP A 204 -20.30 -14.05 -9.49
C ASP A 204 -18.82 -14.39 -9.18
N PRO A 205 -18.33 -15.62 -9.44
CA PRO A 205 -16.94 -15.98 -9.20
C PRO A 205 -15.94 -15.11 -9.99
N ALA A 206 -16.37 -14.43 -11.06
CA ALA A 206 -15.55 -13.43 -11.73
C ALA A 206 -15.22 -12.23 -10.82
N PHE A 207 -16.10 -11.81 -9.90
CA PHE A 207 -15.78 -10.71 -8.98
C PHE A 207 -14.57 -11.06 -8.09
N ALA A 208 -14.55 -12.28 -7.54
CA ALA A 208 -13.48 -12.78 -6.68
C ALA A 208 -12.20 -13.21 -7.43
N SER A 209 -12.16 -13.13 -8.76
CA SER A 209 -10.98 -13.49 -9.56
C SER A 209 -9.82 -12.48 -9.38
N ALA A 210 -8.59 -12.95 -9.56
CA ALA A 210 -7.40 -12.13 -9.36
C ALA A 210 -7.34 -10.95 -10.35
N LEU A 211 -6.84 -9.80 -9.87
CA LEU A 211 -6.75 -8.57 -10.65
C LEU A 211 -5.69 -8.69 -11.76
N ASN A 212 -5.99 -8.18 -12.95
CA ASN A 212 -5.09 -8.27 -14.10
C ASN A 212 -4.04 -7.15 -14.09
N ILE A 213 -3.18 -7.16 -13.08
CA ILE A 213 -2.14 -6.15 -12.85
C ILE A 213 -0.81 -6.44 -13.56
N ASN A 214 -0.77 -7.39 -14.51
CA ASN A 214 0.47 -7.78 -15.21
C ASN A 214 0.80 -6.83 -16.37
N ALA A 215 1.96 -6.15 -16.30
CA ALA A 215 2.45 -5.24 -17.34
C ALA A 215 2.62 -5.87 -18.74
N GLN A 216 2.64 -7.20 -18.88
CA GLN A 216 2.72 -7.89 -20.19
C GLN A 216 1.52 -7.62 -21.11
N ALA A 217 0.36 -7.23 -20.56
CA ALA A 217 -0.87 -7.00 -21.33
C ALA A 217 -1.28 -5.51 -21.27
N PRO A 218 -0.51 -4.57 -21.87
CA PRO A 218 -0.74 -3.14 -21.70
C PRO A 218 -2.10 -2.64 -22.22
N VAL A 219 -2.70 -3.39 -23.15
CA VAL A 219 -4.03 -3.17 -23.74
C VAL A 219 -5.16 -3.73 -22.87
N ALA A 220 -4.87 -4.69 -21.99
CA ALA A 220 -5.89 -5.31 -21.15
C ALA A 220 -6.31 -4.37 -20.01
N HIS A 221 -7.61 -4.32 -19.76
CA HIS A 221 -8.18 -3.63 -18.60
C HIS A 221 -7.81 -4.41 -17.31
N PRO A 222 -7.42 -3.74 -16.21
CA PRO A 222 -6.95 -4.44 -15.01
C PRO A 222 -8.09 -5.07 -14.20
N LEU A 223 -9.32 -4.60 -14.39
CA LEU A 223 -10.56 -5.16 -13.82
C LEU A 223 -11.33 -5.90 -14.93
N ASN A 224 -11.93 -7.05 -14.60
CA ASN A 224 -12.83 -7.73 -15.53
C ASN A 224 -14.23 -7.06 -15.58
N PRO A 225 -15.13 -7.42 -16.52
CA PRO A 225 -16.44 -6.78 -16.66
C PRO A 225 -17.36 -6.89 -15.43
N SER A 226 -17.27 -7.95 -14.63
CA SER A 226 -18.05 -8.08 -13.38
C SER A 226 -17.50 -7.15 -12.30
N GLN A 227 -16.18 -7.06 -12.16
CA GLN A 227 -15.50 -6.13 -11.24
C GLN A 227 -15.78 -4.68 -11.62
N TYR A 228 -15.71 -4.33 -12.90
CA TYR A 228 -16.04 -2.99 -13.38
C TYR A 228 -17.52 -2.63 -13.18
N PHE A 229 -18.44 -3.58 -13.39
CA PHE A 229 -19.85 -3.38 -13.09
C PHE A 229 -20.06 -3.03 -11.62
N VAL A 230 -19.61 -3.87 -10.67
CA VAL A 230 -19.83 -3.59 -9.23
C VAL A 230 -19.15 -2.31 -8.78
N LEU A 231 -17.97 -1.99 -9.34
CA LEU A 231 -17.28 -0.74 -9.04
C LEU A 231 -18.12 0.47 -9.45
N SER A 232 -18.77 0.45 -10.61
CA SER A 232 -19.67 1.55 -11.02
C SER A 232 -20.88 1.72 -10.09
N VAL A 233 -21.38 0.64 -9.48
CA VAL A 233 -22.46 0.69 -8.48
C VAL A 233 -21.95 1.27 -7.17
N ALA A 234 -20.72 0.92 -6.76
CA ALA A 234 -20.05 1.50 -5.60
C ALA A 234 -19.74 3.00 -5.79
N HIS A 235 -19.23 3.40 -6.95
CA HIS A 235 -19.02 4.82 -7.26
C HIS A 235 -20.34 5.60 -7.25
N ALA A 236 -21.41 5.09 -7.87
CA ALA A 236 -22.71 5.78 -7.81
C ALA A 236 -23.25 5.90 -6.36
N ALA A 237 -22.94 4.93 -5.48
CA ALA A 237 -23.26 5.01 -4.06
C ALA A 237 -22.41 6.08 -3.34
N TRP A 238 -21.09 6.07 -3.54
CA TRP A 238 -20.16 7.05 -2.97
C TRP A 238 -20.48 8.47 -3.44
N GLU A 239 -20.61 8.68 -4.76
CA GLU A 239 -21.01 9.96 -5.37
C GLU A 239 -22.30 10.51 -4.74
N THR A 240 -23.25 9.65 -4.33
CA THR A 240 -24.50 10.07 -3.68
C THR A 240 -24.32 10.38 -2.19
N CYS A 241 -23.41 9.69 -1.50
CA CYS A 241 -23.11 9.95 -0.08
C CYS A 241 -22.37 11.28 0.05
N GLU A 242 -21.36 11.48 -0.79
CA GLU A 242 -20.51 12.67 -0.87
C GLU A 242 -21.33 13.97 -0.96
N VAL A 243 -22.32 14.07 -1.87
CA VAL A 243 -23.16 15.28 -1.98
C VAL A 243 -23.91 15.58 -0.68
N LEU A 244 -24.31 14.53 0.05
CA LEU A 244 -25.06 14.67 1.31
C LEU A 244 -24.14 15.04 2.47
N GLU A 245 -22.91 14.51 2.53
CA GLU A 245 -21.91 14.89 3.55
C GLU A 245 -21.45 16.34 3.33
N GLN A 246 -20.99 16.71 2.14
CA GLN A 246 -20.63 18.09 1.78
C GLN A 246 -21.77 19.09 2.05
N THR A 247 -23.02 18.72 1.79
CA THR A 247 -24.19 19.58 2.08
C THR A 247 -24.37 19.82 3.58
N LEU A 248 -24.22 18.77 4.40
CA LEU A 248 -24.40 18.85 5.85
C LEU A 248 -23.24 19.57 6.54
N GLU A 249 -22.02 19.41 6.03
CA GLU A 249 -20.79 20.04 6.52
C GLU A 249 -20.79 21.57 6.40
N THR A 250 -21.63 22.14 5.52
CA THR A 250 -21.85 23.60 5.46
C THR A 250 -22.34 24.21 6.79
N GLY A 251 -22.78 23.40 7.76
CA GLY A 251 -23.20 23.85 9.10
C GLY A 251 -24.55 24.59 9.14
N ASN A 252 -25.10 24.97 7.98
CA ASN A 252 -26.34 25.72 7.87
C ASN A 252 -27.60 24.90 8.22
N TRP A 253 -27.52 23.57 8.15
CA TRP A 253 -28.69 22.69 8.29
C TRP A 253 -29.02 22.34 9.76
N PRO A 254 -30.32 22.30 10.14
CA PRO A 254 -30.72 21.82 11.46
C PRO A 254 -30.27 20.37 11.72
N ARG A 255 -29.81 20.06 12.94
CA ARG A 255 -29.28 18.73 13.33
C ARG A 255 -30.19 17.55 12.95
N PHE A 256 -31.51 17.72 13.03
CA PHE A 256 -32.46 16.67 12.66
C PHE A 256 -32.33 16.23 11.19
N VAL A 257 -31.80 17.08 10.29
CA VAL A 257 -31.55 16.74 8.88
C VAL A 257 -30.43 15.70 8.79
N GLN A 258 -29.31 15.95 9.49
CA GLN A 258 -28.18 15.01 9.61
C GLN A 258 -28.63 13.68 10.26
N GLU A 259 -29.34 13.75 11.39
CA GLU A 259 -29.85 12.58 12.13
C GLU A 259 -30.78 11.70 11.27
N THR A 260 -31.58 12.32 10.39
CA THR A 260 -32.54 11.62 9.53
C THR A 260 -31.88 11.06 8.25
N LEU A 261 -30.83 11.70 7.73
CA LEU A 261 -30.08 11.21 6.57
C LEU A 261 -29.05 10.12 6.93
N ARG A 262 -28.46 10.15 8.13
CA ARG A 262 -27.39 9.22 8.54
C ARG A 262 -27.70 7.72 8.27
N PRO A 263 -28.91 7.18 8.57
CA PRO A 263 -29.23 5.77 8.29
C PRO A 263 -29.36 5.40 6.80
N VAL A 264 -29.33 6.39 5.90
CA VAL A 264 -29.21 6.20 4.44
C VAL A 264 -27.73 6.26 4.04
N MET A 265 -26.99 7.22 4.57
CA MET A 265 -25.55 7.41 4.33
C MET A 265 -24.76 6.16 4.76
N ASP A 266 -25.03 5.64 5.97
CA ASP A 266 -24.44 4.38 6.47
C ASP A 266 -24.73 3.16 5.56
N LYS A 267 -25.79 3.19 4.74
CA LYS A 267 -26.08 2.15 3.74
C LYS A 267 -25.34 2.37 2.43
N LEU A 268 -25.12 3.62 2.01
CA LEU A 268 -24.27 3.96 0.87
C LEU A 268 -22.82 3.55 1.19
N ASP A 269 -22.30 3.91 2.38
CA ASP A 269 -20.99 3.48 2.89
C ASP A 269 -20.83 1.95 2.91
N LEU A 270 -21.89 1.23 3.28
CA LEU A 270 -21.93 -0.24 3.28
C LEU A 270 -21.92 -0.81 1.86
N VAL A 271 -22.62 -0.18 0.90
CA VAL A 271 -22.60 -0.54 -0.53
C VAL A 271 -21.21 -0.32 -1.13
N VAL A 272 -20.55 0.80 -0.81
CA VAL A 272 -19.15 1.07 -1.18
C VAL A 272 -18.22 0.01 -0.57
N SER A 273 -18.30 -0.19 0.74
CA SER A 273 -17.44 -1.11 1.50
C SER A 273 -17.49 -2.56 0.99
N LYS A 274 -18.70 -3.06 0.65
CA LYS A 274 -18.92 -4.40 0.08
C LYS A 274 -18.14 -4.65 -1.22
N VAL A 275 -17.81 -3.60 -1.97
CA VAL A 275 -17.12 -3.70 -3.27
C VAL A 275 -15.64 -3.31 -3.17
N ILE A 276 -15.35 -2.18 -2.54
CA ILE A 276 -14.00 -1.61 -2.48
C ILE A 276 -13.07 -2.46 -1.61
N GLN A 277 -13.52 -2.91 -0.44
CA GLN A 277 -12.64 -3.63 0.49
C GLN A 277 -12.11 -4.95 -0.09
N PRO A 278 -12.92 -5.83 -0.76
CA PRO A 278 -12.40 -7.01 -1.44
C PRO A 278 -11.40 -6.70 -2.56
N LEU A 279 -11.64 -5.65 -3.36
CA LEU A 279 -10.74 -5.25 -4.46
C LEU A 279 -9.39 -4.75 -3.91
N MET A 280 -9.40 -3.88 -2.90
CA MET A 280 -8.19 -3.32 -2.29
C MET A 280 -7.43 -4.37 -1.47
N LEU A 281 -8.12 -5.29 -0.78
CA LEU A 281 -7.50 -6.43 -0.11
C LEU A 281 -6.88 -7.42 -1.10
N GLY A 282 -7.57 -7.69 -2.22
CA GLY A 282 -7.03 -8.48 -3.32
C GLY A 282 -5.75 -7.87 -3.88
N LEU A 283 -5.76 -6.56 -4.17
CA LEU A 283 -4.59 -5.82 -4.64
C LEU A 283 -3.43 -5.84 -3.63
N LYS A 284 -3.71 -5.59 -2.34
CA LYS A 284 -2.74 -5.67 -1.24
C LYS A 284 -2.06 -7.03 -1.18
N ARG A 285 -2.85 -8.10 -1.18
CA ARG A 285 -2.35 -9.49 -1.18
C ARG A 285 -1.48 -9.74 -2.42
N ASP A 286 -1.91 -9.29 -3.59
CA ASP A 286 -1.24 -9.55 -4.85
C ASP A 286 0.05 -8.71 -5.05
N LEU A 287 0.15 -7.53 -4.43
CA LEU A 287 1.40 -6.75 -4.35
C LEU A 287 2.36 -7.37 -3.31
N VAL A 288 1.89 -7.65 -2.10
CA VAL A 288 2.67 -8.30 -1.04
C VAL A 288 3.24 -9.65 -1.51
N ALA A 289 2.41 -10.50 -2.12
CA ALA A 289 2.83 -11.80 -2.65
C ALA A 289 3.77 -11.69 -3.87
N SER A 290 3.96 -10.49 -4.45
CA SER A 290 4.94 -10.27 -5.52
C SER A 290 6.31 -9.82 -5.00
N LEU A 291 6.37 -9.23 -3.79
CA LEU A 291 7.61 -8.99 -3.07
C LEU A 291 8.21 -10.31 -2.54
N SER A 292 7.37 -11.25 -2.10
CA SER A 292 7.82 -12.58 -1.61
C SER A 292 8.19 -13.59 -2.71
N ARG A 293 8.01 -13.27 -4.00
CA ARG A 293 8.34 -14.16 -5.14
C ARG A 293 9.77 -13.91 -5.63
N ASN A 294 10.77 -14.21 -4.79
CA ASN A 294 12.17 -13.89 -5.10
C ASN A 294 12.91 -14.97 -5.89
N GLU A 295 12.41 -16.22 -5.86
CA GLU A 295 13.16 -17.41 -6.31
C GLU A 295 12.91 -17.77 -7.78
N GLY A 296 11.88 -17.18 -8.39
CA GLY A 296 11.60 -17.30 -9.82
C GLY A 296 12.52 -16.42 -10.66
N THR A 297 13.81 -16.77 -10.76
CA THR A 297 14.70 -16.20 -11.79
C THR A 297 14.09 -16.45 -13.16
N SER A 298 13.73 -15.38 -13.89
CA SER A 298 13.14 -15.49 -15.23
C SER A 298 14.02 -16.40 -16.10
N PRO A 299 13.47 -17.42 -16.78
CA PRO A 299 14.25 -18.51 -17.36
C PRO A 299 15.32 -17.96 -18.32
N ALA A 300 16.56 -18.45 -18.18
CA ALA A 300 17.74 -17.84 -18.78
C ALA A 300 17.62 -17.72 -20.32
N GLY A 301 17.48 -16.48 -20.82
CA GLY A 301 17.23 -16.17 -22.22
C GLY A 301 15.87 -15.49 -22.47
N SER A 302 14.92 -15.59 -21.53
CA SER A 302 13.73 -14.76 -21.53
C SER A 302 14.13 -13.29 -21.36
N LYS A 303 13.64 -12.41 -22.24
CA LYS A 303 13.87 -10.96 -22.16
C LYS A 303 13.34 -10.46 -20.81
N VAL A 304 14.05 -9.55 -20.15
CA VAL A 304 13.58 -8.96 -18.87
C VAL A 304 12.21 -8.33 -19.12
N VAL A 305 11.18 -8.97 -18.58
CA VAL A 305 9.78 -8.57 -18.77
C VAL A 305 9.48 -7.43 -17.82
N GLY A 306 8.85 -6.36 -18.32
CA GLY A 306 8.38 -5.23 -17.53
C GLY A 306 9.38 -4.07 -17.46
N LEU A 307 9.38 -3.34 -16.33
CA LEU A 307 10.25 -2.19 -16.14
C LEU A 307 11.70 -2.68 -15.94
N ALA A 308 12.53 -2.57 -16.97
CA ALA A 308 13.95 -2.90 -16.86
C ALA A 308 14.71 -1.96 -15.91
N SER A 309 14.19 -0.74 -15.72
CA SER A 309 14.84 0.31 -14.92
C SER A 309 13.86 1.30 -14.30
N ILE A 310 14.35 2.02 -13.29
CA ILE A 310 13.73 3.14 -12.59
C ILE A 310 14.69 4.33 -12.73
N PRO A 311 14.24 5.59 -12.89
CA PRO A 311 15.15 6.73 -12.76
C PRO A 311 15.82 6.74 -11.38
N ALA A 312 17.10 7.09 -11.33
CA ALA A 312 17.83 7.19 -10.07
C ALA A 312 17.22 8.27 -9.17
N PRO A 313 17.05 8.03 -7.86
CA PRO A 313 16.68 9.06 -6.91
C PRO A 313 17.66 10.25 -6.98
N THR A 314 17.13 11.44 -7.24
CA THR A 314 17.87 12.70 -7.16
C THR A 314 18.00 13.09 -5.69
N THR A 315 19.23 13.18 -5.19
CA THR A 315 19.52 13.64 -3.82
C THR A 315 19.63 15.17 -3.71
N ALA A 316 19.28 15.90 -4.77
CA ALA A 316 19.11 17.34 -4.73
C ALA A 316 17.72 17.65 -4.14
N PRO A 317 17.58 18.65 -3.26
CA PRO A 317 16.26 19.14 -2.86
C PRO A 317 15.52 19.61 -4.11
N THR A 318 14.32 19.08 -4.35
CA THR A 318 13.49 19.49 -5.49
C THR A 318 13.14 20.96 -5.33
N PRO A 319 13.51 21.85 -6.28
CA PRO A 319 13.14 23.26 -6.19
C PRO A 319 11.61 23.38 -6.20
N SER A 320 11.07 24.28 -5.37
CA SER A 320 9.64 24.51 -5.24
C SER A 320 9.05 25.02 -6.57
N VAL A 321 8.38 24.12 -7.29
CA VAL A 321 7.76 24.44 -8.59
C VAL A 321 6.49 25.24 -8.37
N THR A 322 6.65 26.55 -8.19
CA THR A 322 5.57 27.53 -8.28
C THR A 322 5.04 27.56 -9.72
N LYS A 323 3.97 26.82 -9.99
CA LYS A 323 3.33 26.85 -11.31
C LYS A 323 1.81 26.63 -11.26
N GLU A 324 1.10 27.75 -11.21
CA GLU A 324 -0.34 27.82 -11.35
C GLU A 324 -0.81 27.38 -12.75
N HIS A 325 -2.08 26.94 -12.83
CA HIS A 325 -2.90 26.83 -14.03
C HIS A 325 -2.27 26.22 -15.30
N SER A 326 -2.15 24.88 -15.35
CA SER A 326 -1.94 24.12 -16.60
C SER A 326 -2.62 22.74 -16.56
N SER A 327 -3.91 22.68 -16.89
CA SER A 327 -4.75 21.46 -16.89
C SER A 327 -4.48 20.52 -18.08
N ALA A 328 -3.27 19.97 -18.18
CA ALA A 328 -2.89 18.96 -19.17
C ALA A 328 -2.50 17.63 -18.48
N PRO A 329 -2.90 16.45 -19.01
CA PRO A 329 -2.63 15.16 -18.37
C PRO A 329 -1.16 14.73 -18.55
N VAL A 330 -0.32 15.02 -17.54
CA VAL A 330 1.13 14.73 -17.56
C VAL A 330 1.42 13.24 -17.29
N SER A 331 1.08 12.36 -18.23
CA SER A 331 1.51 10.95 -18.22
C SER A 331 2.95 10.78 -18.76
N ARG A 332 3.84 11.69 -18.38
CA ARG A 332 5.28 11.63 -18.67
C ARG A 332 6.05 12.16 -17.48
N LEU A 333 6.62 11.23 -16.71
CA LEU A 333 7.54 11.50 -15.63
C LEU A 333 8.64 12.47 -16.09
N THR A 334 8.75 13.62 -15.41
CA THR A 334 9.59 14.73 -15.85
C THR A 334 11.05 14.29 -15.99
N LYS A 335 11.57 14.34 -17.22
CA LYS A 335 12.93 13.86 -17.53
C LYS A 335 13.94 14.94 -17.14
N GLU A 336 14.33 14.98 -15.87
CA GLU A 336 15.34 15.92 -15.39
C GLU A 336 16.67 15.73 -16.15
N LEU A 337 17.15 16.81 -16.77
CA LEU A 337 18.44 16.82 -17.45
C LEU A 337 19.54 17.06 -16.43
N SER A 338 20.10 15.96 -15.90
CA SER A 338 21.45 15.97 -15.34
C SER A 338 22.42 16.59 -16.36
N SER A 339 23.42 17.33 -15.90
CA SER A 339 24.39 18.06 -16.74
C SER A 339 25.17 17.20 -17.75
N GLY A 340 25.15 15.87 -17.60
CA GLY A 340 25.65 14.91 -18.60
C GLY A 340 24.64 14.45 -19.67
N GLY A 341 23.48 15.09 -19.79
CA GLY A 341 22.45 14.86 -20.82
C GLY A 341 21.70 13.52 -20.76
N THR A 342 22.19 12.56 -19.97
CA THR A 342 21.61 11.21 -19.82
C THR A 342 21.03 11.03 -18.41
N SER A 343 19.71 10.86 -18.35
CA SER A 343 18.98 10.50 -17.13
C SER A 343 19.47 9.14 -16.61
N ARG A 344 20.15 9.11 -15.46
CA ARG A 344 20.65 7.87 -14.86
C ARG A 344 19.48 6.93 -14.53
N GLN A 345 19.54 5.72 -15.08
CA GLN A 345 18.57 4.66 -14.84
C GLN A 345 19.21 3.56 -13.99
N LEU A 346 18.57 3.21 -12.87
CA LEU A 346 18.92 2.07 -12.03
C LEU A 346 18.18 0.83 -12.53
N ALA A 347 18.90 -0.28 -12.75
CA ALA A 347 18.32 -1.52 -13.24
C ALA A 347 17.67 -2.31 -12.09
N ILE A 348 16.43 -2.76 -12.25
CA ILE A 348 15.65 -3.29 -11.10
C ILE A 348 16.26 -4.61 -10.56
N PRO A 349 16.62 -4.67 -9.26
CA PRO A 349 17.14 -5.87 -8.63
C PRO A 349 16.22 -7.10 -8.80
N PRO A 350 16.76 -8.31 -9.04
CA PRO A 350 15.96 -9.52 -9.26
C PRO A 350 14.90 -9.79 -8.18
N CYS A 351 15.21 -9.48 -6.91
CA CYS A 351 14.30 -9.63 -5.79
C CYS A 351 13.04 -8.76 -5.85
N LEU A 352 13.00 -7.72 -6.71
CA LEU A 352 11.88 -6.78 -6.86
C LEU A 352 11.24 -6.81 -8.26
N GLN A 353 11.75 -7.59 -9.22
CA GLN A 353 11.22 -7.61 -10.60
C GLN A 353 9.75 -8.05 -10.66
N HIS A 354 9.33 -9.03 -9.86
CA HIS A 354 7.93 -9.46 -9.78
C HIS A 354 6.98 -8.37 -9.25
N PHE A 355 7.46 -7.49 -8.37
CA PHE A 355 6.71 -6.33 -7.88
C PHE A 355 6.68 -5.19 -8.90
N ALA A 356 7.83 -4.86 -9.51
CA ALA A 356 7.91 -3.85 -10.57
C ALA A 356 6.97 -4.14 -11.75
N ASN A 357 6.83 -5.41 -12.11
CA ASN A 357 5.95 -5.88 -13.18
C ASN A 357 4.46 -5.76 -12.87
N ARG A 358 4.13 -5.42 -11.61
CA ARG A 358 2.76 -5.20 -11.12
C ARG A 358 2.46 -3.73 -10.80
N VAL A 359 3.48 -2.87 -10.63
CA VAL A 359 3.29 -1.44 -10.29
C VAL A 359 2.40 -0.71 -11.28
N ASP A 360 2.68 -0.76 -12.59
CA ASP A 360 1.88 -0.02 -13.58
C ASP A 360 0.44 -0.55 -13.71
N GLY A 361 0.23 -1.85 -13.45
CA GLY A 361 -1.11 -2.44 -13.40
C GLY A 361 -1.88 -2.08 -12.13
N ALA A 362 -1.21 -2.11 -10.97
CA ALA A 362 -1.77 -1.72 -9.68
C ALA A 362 -2.11 -0.22 -9.62
N ARG A 363 -1.26 0.63 -10.22
CA ARG A 363 -1.52 2.06 -10.39
C ARG A 363 -2.83 2.31 -11.15
N LYS A 364 -3.04 1.60 -12.27
CA LYS A 364 -4.32 1.66 -13.00
C LYS A 364 -5.51 1.18 -12.16
N VAL A 365 -5.32 0.23 -11.23
CA VAL A 365 -6.39 -0.16 -10.29
C VAL A 365 -6.68 0.97 -9.31
N PHE A 366 -5.67 1.64 -8.74
CA PHE A 366 -5.90 2.82 -7.88
C PHE A 366 -6.57 3.98 -8.64
N GLU A 367 -6.11 4.28 -9.86
CA GLU A 367 -6.70 5.29 -10.76
C GLU A 367 -8.17 5.01 -11.13
N LEU A 368 -8.56 3.73 -11.17
CA LEU A 368 -9.95 3.31 -11.41
C LEU A 368 -10.78 3.23 -10.13
N VAL A 369 -10.26 2.64 -9.06
CA VAL A 369 -11.02 2.27 -7.85
C VAL A 369 -11.12 3.44 -6.87
N ALA A 370 -9.99 4.09 -6.58
CA ALA A 370 -9.84 5.01 -5.46
C ALA A 370 -9.80 6.49 -5.88
N ALA A 371 -9.12 6.83 -6.98
CA ALA A 371 -9.03 8.22 -7.44
C ALA A 371 -10.38 8.92 -7.74
N PRO A 372 -11.48 8.23 -8.09
CA PRO A 372 -12.81 8.86 -8.16
C PRO A 372 -13.43 9.23 -6.81
N CYS A 373 -12.88 8.77 -5.69
CA CYS A 373 -13.44 8.84 -4.34
C CYS A 373 -12.63 9.75 -3.38
N ALA A 374 -11.94 10.76 -3.93
CA ALA A 374 -11.22 11.80 -3.20
C ALA A 374 -10.39 11.26 -2.01
N ASP A 375 -10.53 11.87 -0.83
CA ASP A 375 -9.71 11.65 0.36
C ASP A 375 -9.97 10.28 1.02
N ASP A 376 -11.20 9.75 0.96
CA ASP A 376 -11.50 8.36 1.35
C ASP A 376 -10.72 7.38 0.44
N GLY A 377 -10.63 7.71 -0.87
CA GLY A 377 -9.76 7.03 -1.84
C GLY A 377 -8.27 7.06 -1.48
N GLU A 378 -7.74 8.21 -1.06
CA GLU A 378 -6.35 8.32 -0.57
C GLU A 378 -6.13 7.41 0.66
N GLY A 379 -7.08 7.40 1.61
CA GLY A 379 -7.07 6.51 2.77
C GLY A 379 -7.02 5.02 2.41
N TRP A 380 -7.74 4.60 1.37
CA TRP A 380 -7.69 3.22 0.89
C TRP A 380 -6.34 2.88 0.23
N ILE A 381 -5.74 3.82 -0.52
CA ILE A 381 -4.41 3.65 -1.12
C ILE A 381 -3.35 3.51 -0.01
N THR A 382 -3.34 4.41 0.98
CA THR A 382 -2.45 4.35 2.15
C THR A 382 -2.52 2.98 2.85
N GLY A 383 -3.71 2.46 3.15
CA GLY A 383 -3.88 1.17 3.83
C GLY A 383 -3.34 -0.06 3.07
N VAL A 384 -3.20 0.06 1.75
CA VAL A 384 -2.46 -0.91 0.91
C VAL A 384 -0.95 -0.63 0.96
N MET A 385 -0.57 0.63 0.75
CA MET A 385 0.82 1.02 0.50
C MET A 385 1.73 0.95 1.72
N VAL A 386 1.26 1.34 2.91
CA VAL A 386 1.99 1.17 4.18
C VAL A 386 2.39 -0.29 4.39
N ALA A 387 1.49 -1.24 4.09
CA ALA A 387 1.76 -2.67 4.22
C ALA A 387 2.68 -3.24 3.12
N VAL A 388 2.66 -2.66 1.91
CA VAL A 388 3.58 -3.00 0.82
C VAL A 388 5.00 -2.51 1.14
N ILE A 389 5.13 -1.27 1.65
CA ILE A 389 6.41 -0.71 2.11
C ILE A 389 6.95 -1.57 3.25
N TRP A 390 6.15 -1.80 4.29
CA TRP A 390 6.51 -2.61 5.46
C TRP A 390 7.07 -3.98 5.08
N LYS A 391 6.31 -4.77 4.29
CA LYS A 391 6.78 -6.10 3.90
C LYS A 391 8.01 -6.05 2.99
N GLY A 392 8.15 -5.01 2.16
CA GLY A 392 9.34 -4.76 1.37
C GLY A 392 10.58 -4.49 2.23
N MET A 393 10.44 -3.72 3.32
CA MET A 393 11.50 -3.50 4.30
C MET A 393 11.90 -4.80 4.99
N CYS A 394 10.94 -5.57 5.55
CA CYS A 394 11.22 -6.86 6.19
C CYS A 394 11.99 -7.82 5.28
N ILE A 395 11.58 -7.93 4.01
CA ILE A 395 12.23 -8.80 3.01
C ILE A 395 13.68 -8.39 2.74
N VAL A 396 14.02 -7.09 2.80
CA VAL A 396 15.40 -6.59 2.59
C VAL A 396 16.24 -6.63 3.88
N SER A 397 15.64 -6.53 5.07
CA SER A 397 16.33 -6.72 6.35
C SER A 397 16.66 -8.19 6.63
N GLU A 398 15.80 -9.12 6.23
CA GLU A 398 16.02 -10.55 6.46
C GLU A 398 16.88 -11.22 5.39
N LYS A 399 16.60 -11.00 4.10
CA LYS A 399 17.35 -11.71 3.03
C LYS A 399 18.78 -11.16 2.90
N ASP A 400 19.76 -12.06 3.00
CA ASP A 400 21.11 -11.75 2.54
C ASP A 400 21.14 -11.67 1.00
N LEU A 401 20.98 -10.45 0.50
CA LEU A 401 21.09 -10.11 -0.92
C LEU A 401 22.55 -10.10 -1.41
N GLY A 402 23.53 -10.28 -0.52
CA GLY A 402 24.96 -10.43 -0.84
C GLY A 402 25.46 -11.88 -0.83
N GLY A 403 24.59 -12.86 -0.52
CA GLY A 403 24.94 -14.26 -0.35
C GLY A 403 25.75 -14.83 -1.52
N SER A 404 26.84 -15.52 -1.16
CA SER A 404 27.98 -15.89 -2.02
C SER A 404 27.65 -16.28 -3.48
N PRO A 405 28.50 -15.88 -4.47
CA PRO A 405 28.40 -16.33 -5.85
C PRO A 405 28.65 -17.83 -6.07
N ASN A 406 28.78 -18.64 -5.00
CA ASN A 406 28.88 -20.10 -5.03
C ASN A 406 27.64 -20.84 -5.57
N ARG A 407 26.62 -20.15 -6.11
CA ARG A 407 25.72 -20.79 -7.08
C ARG A 407 26.54 -21.05 -8.35
N PRO A 408 26.87 -22.30 -8.70
CA PRO A 408 27.77 -22.59 -9.81
C PRO A 408 27.25 -21.91 -11.08
N PRO A 409 28.14 -21.33 -11.92
CA PRO A 409 27.74 -20.55 -13.08
C PRO A 409 26.75 -21.35 -13.91
N SER A 410 25.60 -20.75 -14.24
CA SER A 410 24.48 -21.51 -14.83
C SER A 410 24.94 -22.29 -16.08
N PRO A 411 24.40 -23.49 -16.37
CA PRO A 411 24.85 -24.27 -17.52
C PRO A 411 24.82 -23.49 -18.84
N GLY A 412 23.88 -22.56 -19.00
CA GLY A 412 23.85 -21.61 -20.13
C GLY A 412 24.97 -20.56 -20.11
N SER A 413 25.38 -20.06 -18.94
CA SER A 413 26.55 -19.19 -18.78
C SER A 413 27.84 -19.93 -19.14
N VAL A 414 28.01 -21.16 -18.64
CA VAL A 414 29.18 -22.01 -18.91
C VAL A 414 29.24 -22.39 -20.39
N ALA A 415 28.14 -22.88 -20.96
CA ALA A 415 28.06 -23.22 -22.38
C ALA A 415 28.35 -22.01 -23.28
N LYS A 416 27.89 -20.80 -22.90
CA LYS A 416 28.15 -19.57 -23.66
C LYS A 416 29.59 -19.06 -23.53
N ALA A 417 30.27 -19.31 -22.41
CA ALA A 417 31.70 -19.07 -22.28
C ALA A 417 32.52 -20.07 -23.10
N LEU A 418 32.24 -21.38 -22.98
CA LEU A 418 32.92 -22.44 -23.73
C LEU A 418 32.72 -22.33 -25.25
N ALA A 419 31.51 -21.94 -25.70
CA ALA A 419 31.24 -21.66 -27.11
C ALA A 419 32.03 -20.47 -27.67
N GLY A 420 32.61 -19.62 -26.80
CA GLY A 420 33.54 -18.56 -27.18
C GLY A 420 34.96 -19.07 -27.44
N LEU A 421 35.44 -20.06 -26.69
CA LEU A 421 36.80 -20.61 -26.84
C LEU A 421 36.96 -21.47 -28.11
N GLY A 422 35.89 -22.10 -28.60
CA GLY A 422 35.96 -23.05 -29.72
C GLY A 422 36.17 -22.48 -31.12
N LYS A 423 36.69 -21.25 -31.27
CA LYS A 423 36.80 -20.56 -32.57
C LYS A 423 38.14 -19.86 -32.87
N GLU A 424 39.20 -20.15 -32.13
CA GLU A 424 40.56 -19.87 -32.61
C GLU A 424 40.98 -20.91 -33.66
N LYS A 425 40.47 -20.76 -34.88
CA LYS A 425 40.92 -21.51 -36.06
C LYS A 425 41.37 -20.58 -37.18
N GLU A 426 42.66 -20.27 -37.16
CA GLU A 426 43.56 -20.28 -38.32
C GLU A 426 42.95 -19.79 -39.65
N THR A 427 42.93 -18.47 -39.85
CA THR A 427 42.57 -17.85 -41.14
C THR A 427 43.81 -17.60 -42.00
N THR A 428 44.27 -18.62 -42.73
CA THR A 428 45.16 -18.41 -43.88
C THR A 428 44.39 -17.75 -45.04
N PRO A 429 44.94 -16.73 -45.71
CA PRO A 429 44.21 -15.95 -46.72
C PRO A 429 44.25 -16.60 -48.12
N THR A 430 43.41 -17.61 -48.36
CA THR A 430 43.32 -18.25 -49.68
C THR A 430 42.42 -17.45 -50.63
N VAL A 431 43.03 -16.84 -51.65
CA VAL A 431 42.31 -16.16 -52.75
C VAL A 431 41.87 -17.19 -53.80
N VAL A 432 40.56 -17.22 -54.11
CA VAL A 432 39.99 -17.91 -55.28
C VAL A 432 38.92 -17.00 -55.89
N ALA A 433 38.77 -16.99 -57.21
CA ALA A 433 37.93 -16.05 -57.94
C ALA A 433 36.97 -16.74 -58.94
N SER A 434 35.81 -16.10 -59.16
CA SER A 434 34.96 -16.22 -60.36
C SER A 434 34.25 -17.58 -60.62
N PRO A 435 33.29 -17.68 -61.59
CA PRO A 435 32.51 -16.61 -62.27
C PRO A 435 30.97 -16.87 -62.37
N SER A 436 30.19 -15.78 -62.45
CA SER A 436 28.95 -15.66 -63.27
C SER A 436 27.71 -16.55 -62.90
N LEU A 437 26.49 -16.44 -63.48
CA LEU A 437 25.92 -15.54 -64.51
C LEU A 437 24.38 -15.40 -64.33
N GLY A 438 23.79 -14.26 -64.73
CA GLY A 438 22.39 -14.16 -65.22
C GLY A 438 21.27 -13.85 -64.21
N GLY A 439 20.30 -12.99 -64.57
CA GLY A 439 19.11 -12.72 -63.74
C GLY A 439 18.42 -11.34 -63.82
N VAL A 440 18.65 -10.54 -64.87
CA VAL A 440 17.98 -9.23 -65.16
C VAL A 440 16.45 -9.26 -64.97
N THR A 441 15.75 -8.19 -64.53
CA THR A 441 15.97 -6.72 -64.59
C THR A 441 15.78 -6.06 -63.18
N ALA A 442 15.61 -4.75 -62.90
CA ALA A 442 15.23 -3.56 -63.68
C ALA A 442 15.68 -2.20 -63.06
N LYS A 443 14.88 -1.13 -63.28
CA LYS A 443 15.08 0.30 -62.95
C LYS A 443 14.96 0.58 -61.43
N LEU A 444 15.78 1.35 -60.72
CA LEU A 444 16.65 2.53 -60.97
C LEU A 444 15.99 3.92 -60.75
N THR A 445 16.84 4.86 -60.35
CA THR A 445 16.61 6.28 -59.93
C THR A 445 15.96 6.42 -58.53
N SER A 446 16.42 7.30 -57.64
CA SER A 446 17.47 8.34 -57.76
C SER A 446 18.63 8.16 -56.77
N SER A 447 19.82 8.57 -57.19
CA SER A 447 21.05 8.62 -56.39
C SER A 447 21.66 10.02 -56.41
N LEU A 448 22.30 10.44 -55.31
CA LEU A 448 23.62 11.09 -55.25
C LEU A 448 23.97 11.53 -53.81
N SER A 449 25.26 11.82 -53.57
CA SER A 449 25.97 11.98 -52.28
C SER A 449 25.87 10.75 -51.33
N ILE A 450 26.90 9.94 -51.09
CA ILE A 450 28.35 10.16 -50.86
C ILE A 450 28.64 10.82 -49.50
N ILE A 451 28.72 9.98 -48.45
CA ILE A 451 29.93 9.69 -47.66
C ILE A 451 29.65 8.42 -46.84
N PRO A 452 30.38 7.29 -47.04
CA PRO A 452 30.26 6.13 -46.18
C PRO A 452 31.05 6.36 -44.88
N SER A 453 30.45 7.11 -43.94
CA SER A 453 31.10 7.42 -42.66
C SER A 453 31.46 6.13 -41.91
N ARG A 454 32.76 5.81 -41.86
CA ARG A 454 33.32 4.68 -41.11
C ARG A 454 33.32 4.90 -39.59
N SER A 455 32.40 5.72 -39.08
CA SER A 455 31.96 5.72 -37.69
C SER A 455 31.16 4.44 -37.39
N HIS A 456 31.81 3.28 -37.52
CA HIS A 456 31.39 2.07 -36.82
C HIS A 456 31.42 2.42 -35.34
N SER A 457 30.24 2.61 -34.75
CA SER A 457 30.09 3.07 -33.38
C SER A 457 30.79 2.07 -32.46
N ARG A 458 31.91 2.50 -31.86
CA ARG A 458 32.54 1.73 -30.78
C ARG A 458 31.42 1.44 -29.76
N PRO A 459 31.21 0.18 -29.36
CA PRO A 459 30.18 -0.12 -28.37
C PRO A 459 30.42 0.77 -27.15
N PRO A 460 29.38 1.44 -26.62
CA PRO A 460 29.54 2.48 -25.60
C PRO A 460 30.37 1.89 -24.45
N SER A 461 31.52 2.51 -24.19
CA SER A 461 32.52 1.92 -23.30
C SER A 461 31.88 1.66 -21.94
N PRO A 462 32.01 0.43 -21.38
CA PRO A 462 31.29 0.05 -20.17
C PRO A 462 31.59 1.08 -19.08
N PRO A 463 30.56 1.62 -18.40
CA PRO A 463 30.67 2.87 -17.64
C PRO A 463 31.68 2.74 -16.49
N ARG A 464 32.91 3.21 -16.75
CA ARG A 464 34.02 3.19 -15.79
C ARG A 464 33.64 4.07 -14.60
N GLY A 465 33.60 3.47 -13.41
CA GLY A 465 33.21 4.17 -12.18
C GLY A 465 31.72 4.18 -11.88
N ALA A 466 30.91 3.28 -12.47
CA ALA A 466 29.63 2.92 -11.86
C ALA A 466 29.89 2.38 -10.44
N GLN A 467 29.58 3.18 -9.41
CA GLN A 467 29.76 2.78 -8.02
C GLN A 467 28.97 1.48 -7.77
N GLN A 468 29.65 0.49 -7.18
CA GLN A 468 29.07 -0.83 -6.91
C GLN A 468 28.16 -0.75 -5.68
N LEU A 469 26.97 -0.17 -5.86
CA LEU A 469 25.92 -0.14 -4.85
C LEU A 469 25.69 -1.56 -4.33
N ARG A 470 25.73 -1.74 -3.01
CA ARG A 470 25.46 -3.04 -2.40
C ARG A 470 24.01 -3.47 -2.72
N PRO A 471 23.76 -4.78 -2.89
CA PRO A 471 22.45 -5.29 -3.27
C PRO A 471 21.28 -4.81 -2.38
N ALA A 472 21.49 -4.68 -1.08
CA ALA A 472 20.48 -4.18 -0.14
C ALA A 472 20.14 -2.69 -0.39
N THR A 473 21.13 -1.80 -0.44
CA THR A 473 20.92 -0.37 -0.71
C THR A 473 20.27 -0.15 -2.07
N HIS A 474 20.68 -0.93 -3.08
CA HIS A 474 20.08 -0.89 -4.42
C HIS A 474 18.62 -1.38 -4.43
N ALA A 475 18.29 -2.40 -3.62
CA ALA A 475 16.92 -2.86 -3.43
C ALA A 475 16.06 -1.78 -2.74
N LEU A 476 16.55 -1.12 -1.69
CA LEU A 476 15.80 -0.06 -0.99
C LEU A 476 15.51 1.14 -1.92
N MET A 477 16.52 1.63 -2.66
CA MET A 477 16.35 2.70 -3.66
C MET A 477 15.35 2.31 -4.77
N SER A 478 15.34 1.03 -5.17
CA SER A 478 14.42 0.53 -6.18
C SER A 478 12.99 0.36 -5.64
N LEU A 479 12.84 -0.11 -4.40
CA LEU A 479 11.55 -0.21 -3.72
C LEU A 479 10.94 1.19 -3.53
N GLU A 480 11.72 2.15 -3.04
CA GLU A 480 11.32 3.55 -2.89
C GLU A 480 10.84 4.15 -4.22
N GLY A 481 11.60 4.00 -5.31
CA GLY A 481 11.23 4.51 -6.62
C GLY A 481 9.99 3.83 -7.22
N LEU A 482 9.78 2.54 -6.96
CA LEU A 482 8.58 1.80 -7.38
C LEU A 482 7.34 2.21 -6.58
N VAL A 483 7.48 2.40 -5.25
CA VAL A 483 6.43 2.91 -4.37
C VAL A 483 6.04 4.32 -4.78
N LYS A 484 7.00 5.24 -4.98
CA LYS A 484 6.76 6.61 -5.45
C LYS A 484 6.10 6.65 -6.84
N ARG A 485 6.47 5.74 -7.76
CA ARG A 485 5.80 5.56 -9.06
C ARG A 485 4.35 5.07 -8.92
N LEU A 486 4.08 4.19 -7.95
CA LEU A 486 2.77 3.60 -7.70
C LEU A 486 1.78 4.60 -7.09
N VAL A 487 2.23 5.50 -6.19
CA VAL A 487 1.35 6.50 -5.53
C VAL A 487 1.38 7.90 -6.15
N GLY A 488 2.41 8.23 -6.95
CA GLY A 488 2.65 9.62 -7.38
C GLY A 488 1.47 10.24 -8.15
N GLY A 489 0.86 11.26 -7.56
CA GLY A 489 -0.33 11.94 -8.10
C GLY A 489 -1.67 11.25 -7.80
N LEU A 490 -1.68 10.27 -6.89
CA LEU A 490 -2.90 9.58 -6.40
C LEU A 490 -3.11 9.73 -4.89
N VAL A 491 -2.12 10.27 -4.17
CA VAL A 491 -2.21 10.71 -2.77
C VAL A 491 -1.49 12.05 -2.68
N GLN A 492 -2.10 13.04 -2.04
CA GLN A 492 -1.49 14.34 -1.80
C GLN A 492 -0.32 14.24 -0.80
N ALA A 493 0.73 15.02 -1.02
CA ALA A 493 1.80 15.16 -0.03
C ALA A 493 1.27 15.94 1.20
N PRO A 494 1.71 15.62 2.43
CA PRO A 494 1.39 16.42 3.61
C PRO A 494 1.73 17.89 3.38
N THR A 495 0.77 18.79 3.59
CA THR A 495 0.97 20.22 3.37
C THR A 495 1.51 20.88 4.63
N ALA A 496 2.75 21.38 4.57
CA ALA A 496 3.49 21.95 5.70
C ALA A 496 2.92 23.28 6.26
N SER A 497 1.65 23.60 6.00
CA SER A 497 1.02 24.89 6.34
C SER A 497 -0.50 24.83 6.58
N GLY A 498 -1.15 23.65 6.49
CA GLY A 498 -2.60 23.52 6.68
C GLY A 498 -3.07 22.83 7.98
N ALA A 499 -2.22 21.98 8.57
CA ALA A 499 -2.65 20.95 9.53
C ALA A 499 -3.21 21.45 10.88
N SER A 500 -3.09 22.74 11.23
CA SER A 500 -3.44 23.26 12.57
C SER A 500 -4.88 23.76 12.72
N GLN A 501 -5.67 23.86 11.65
CA GLN A 501 -7.05 24.37 11.69
C GLN A 501 -8.06 23.59 10.83
N ASP A 502 -7.64 22.53 10.15
CA ASP A 502 -8.50 21.74 9.26
C ASP A 502 -9.42 20.79 10.05
N PRO A 503 -10.77 20.84 9.90
CA PRO A 503 -11.67 19.87 10.52
C PRO A 503 -11.43 18.42 10.04
N ASN A 504 -10.84 18.21 8.86
CA ASN A 504 -10.62 16.88 8.26
C ASN A 504 -9.37 16.17 8.81
N ALA A 505 -9.14 16.28 10.12
CA ALA A 505 -7.98 15.68 10.81
C ALA A 505 -7.79 14.18 10.52
N THR A 506 -8.86 13.42 10.24
CA THR A 506 -8.78 11.99 9.90
C THR A 506 -8.20 11.66 8.53
N GLU A 507 -8.14 12.63 7.60
CA GLU A 507 -7.57 12.46 6.27
C GLU A 507 -6.06 12.75 6.27
N HIS A 508 -5.64 13.74 7.07
CA HIS A 508 -4.22 14.00 7.34
C HIS A 508 -3.52 12.77 7.93
N ILE A 509 -4.17 12.05 8.86
CA ILE A 509 -3.68 10.76 9.40
C ILE A 509 -3.31 9.74 8.30
N ALA A 510 -4.03 9.70 7.18
CA ALA A 510 -3.71 8.80 6.08
C ALA A 510 -2.54 9.27 5.22
N ARG A 511 -2.31 10.58 5.13
CA ARG A 511 -1.16 11.19 4.44
C ARG A 511 0.11 11.05 5.29
N GLU A 512 0.00 11.33 6.58
CA GLU A 512 1.04 11.15 7.61
C GLU A 512 1.49 9.69 7.67
N ALA A 513 0.58 8.73 7.82
CA ALA A 513 0.93 7.30 7.86
C ALA A 513 1.64 6.80 6.59
N LEU A 514 1.38 7.40 5.42
CA LEU A 514 2.13 7.10 4.19
C LEU A 514 3.49 7.82 4.14
N HIS A 515 3.57 9.03 4.68
CA HIS A 515 4.82 9.79 4.83
C HIS A 515 5.80 9.05 5.74
N GLU A 516 5.39 8.73 6.98
CA GLU A 516 6.20 8.00 7.96
C GLU A 516 6.69 6.64 7.41
N ALA A 517 5.86 5.94 6.63
CA ALA A 517 6.28 4.70 5.97
C ALA A 517 7.35 4.94 4.88
N LEU A 518 7.24 6.02 4.10
CA LEU A 518 8.25 6.42 3.11
C LEU A 518 9.54 6.93 3.76
N GLU A 519 9.41 7.59 4.91
CA GLU A 519 10.47 8.13 5.75
C GLU A 519 11.29 6.99 6.38
N ALA A 520 10.65 6.05 7.07
CA ALA A 520 11.29 4.85 7.59
C ALA A 520 12.00 4.01 6.49
N LEU A 521 11.47 3.99 5.27
CA LEU A 521 12.13 3.38 4.11
C LEU A 521 13.37 4.18 3.65
N ALA A 522 13.31 5.51 3.67
CA ALA A 522 14.44 6.39 3.39
C ALA A 522 15.54 6.29 4.48
N SER A 523 15.14 6.19 5.74
CA SER A 523 16.00 5.96 6.90
C SER A 523 16.71 4.61 6.81
N PHE A 524 16.00 3.53 6.48
CA PHE A 524 16.63 2.24 6.19
C PHE A 524 17.65 2.34 5.04
N ARG A 525 17.32 3.09 3.98
CA ARG A 525 18.25 3.34 2.85
C ARG A 525 19.50 4.10 3.30
N ILE A 526 19.38 5.08 4.20
CA ILE A 526 20.52 5.83 4.76
C ILE A 526 21.41 4.92 5.62
N ILE A 527 20.83 4.18 6.58
CA ILE A 527 21.58 3.22 7.40
C ILE A 527 22.27 2.16 6.52
N SER A 528 21.55 1.59 5.55
CA SER A 528 22.13 0.60 4.62
C SER A 528 23.26 1.18 3.77
N ASN A 529 23.27 2.48 3.48
CA ASN A 529 24.37 3.15 2.80
C ASN A 529 25.56 3.38 3.76
N ALA A 530 25.31 3.84 5.00
CA ALA A 530 26.35 4.02 6.01
C ALA A 530 27.06 2.70 6.40
N MET A 531 26.32 1.59 6.49
CA MET A 531 26.86 0.24 6.73
C MET A 531 27.86 -0.25 5.68
N TYR A 532 27.94 0.38 4.50
CA TYR A 532 28.70 -0.13 3.37
C TYR A 532 29.54 0.92 2.60
N LYS A 533 29.50 2.20 2.98
CA LYS A 533 30.15 3.31 2.27
C LYS A 533 31.26 3.96 3.10
N GLY A 534 32.48 3.44 2.96
CA GLY A 534 33.70 4.04 3.50
C GLY A 534 34.75 2.99 3.87
N ALA A 535 35.89 3.46 4.41
CA ALA A 535 36.59 2.69 5.42
C ALA A 535 35.77 2.74 6.74
N SER A 536 36.05 1.84 7.68
CA SER A 536 35.49 1.87 9.05
C SER A 536 33.96 2.06 9.14
N CYS A 537 33.21 1.28 8.34
CA CYS A 537 31.73 1.31 8.36
C CYS A 537 31.17 0.85 9.72
N SER A 538 31.81 -0.16 10.33
CA SER A 538 31.55 -0.67 11.68
C SER A 538 31.74 0.41 12.75
N THR A 539 32.90 1.06 12.79
CA THR A 539 33.23 2.17 13.70
C THR A 539 32.23 3.32 13.56
N ARG A 540 31.83 3.68 12.33
CA ARG A 540 30.85 4.74 12.06
C ARG A 540 29.47 4.42 12.63
N VAL A 541 28.96 3.22 12.41
CA VAL A 541 27.65 2.82 12.95
C VAL A 541 27.69 2.67 14.48
N LEU A 542 28.82 2.24 15.07
CA LEU A 542 29.04 2.24 16.51
C LEU A 542 29.11 3.66 17.11
N ALA A 543 29.68 4.64 16.40
CA ALA A 543 29.67 6.03 16.83
C ALA A 543 28.24 6.60 16.82
N SER A 544 27.48 6.33 15.75
CA SER A 544 26.06 6.72 15.61
C SER A 544 25.18 6.14 16.71
N THR A 545 25.26 4.83 17.01
CA THR A 545 24.46 4.26 18.12
C THR A 545 24.85 4.79 19.49
N ARG A 546 26.13 5.17 19.70
CA ARG A 546 26.57 5.86 20.93
C ARG A 546 25.96 7.26 21.02
N ARG A 547 26.02 8.08 19.96
CA ARG A 547 25.38 9.41 19.94
C ARG A 547 23.88 9.35 20.20
N LEU A 548 23.17 8.41 19.56
CA LEU A 548 21.74 8.17 19.77
C LEU A 548 21.41 7.69 21.20
N ARG A 549 22.32 6.99 21.87
CA ARG A 549 22.15 6.61 23.30
C ARG A 549 22.38 7.78 24.24
N ASP A 550 23.38 8.60 23.93
CA ASP A 550 23.92 9.63 24.82
C ASP A 550 23.31 11.04 24.56
N ASP A 551 22.36 11.14 23.62
CA ASP A 551 21.69 12.38 23.12
C ASP A 551 22.70 13.47 22.70
N ILE A 552 23.65 13.08 21.82
CA ILE A 552 24.76 13.92 21.33
C ILE A 552 24.54 14.27 19.86
N ASP A 553 24.24 15.55 19.59
CA ASP A 553 24.13 16.08 18.23
C ASP A 553 25.50 16.08 17.48
N ASP A 554 25.52 15.60 16.23
CA ASP A 554 26.67 15.70 15.32
C ASP A 554 26.20 16.12 13.91
N PRO A 555 26.38 17.38 13.49
CA PRO A 555 25.85 17.90 12.23
C PRO A 555 26.52 17.31 10.97
N VAL A 556 27.52 16.43 11.10
CA VAL A 556 28.08 15.66 9.98
C VAL A 556 27.32 14.36 9.75
N GLU A 557 26.67 13.84 10.80
CA GLU A 557 26.03 12.51 10.81
C GLU A 557 24.57 12.53 11.32
N GLU A 558 24.01 13.70 11.64
CA GLU A 558 22.60 13.99 11.98
C GLU A 558 21.62 13.12 11.17
N ALA A 559 21.67 13.20 9.83
CA ALA A 559 20.80 12.42 8.94
C ALA A 559 20.99 10.88 8.99
N LEU A 560 22.06 10.36 9.61
CA LEU A 560 22.21 8.94 9.96
C LEU A 560 21.64 8.64 11.35
N ASP A 561 21.82 9.54 12.31
CA ASP A 561 21.33 9.39 13.68
C ASP A 561 19.80 9.48 13.72
N ASP A 562 19.20 10.47 13.05
CA ASP A 562 17.75 10.56 12.76
C ASP A 562 17.23 9.25 12.15
N ALA A 563 17.94 8.74 11.15
CA ALA A 563 17.56 7.51 10.46
C ALA A 563 17.61 6.29 11.40
N MET A 564 18.48 6.30 12.41
CA MET A 564 18.56 5.28 13.46
C MET A 564 17.53 5.50 14.60
N GLU A 565 16.89 6.66 14.70
CA GLU A 565 15.69 6.85 15.52
C GLU A 565 14.41 6.42 14.79
N ASP A 566 14.25 6.77 13.51
CA ASP A 566 13.00 6.54 12.76
C ASP A 566 12.81 5.12 12.21
N LEU A 567 13.90 4.35 12.03
CA LEU A 567 13.74 2.95 11.64
C LEU A 567 13.11 2.14 12.80
N PRO A 568 12.05 1.32 12.58
CA PRO A 568 11.44 0.57 13.67
C PRO A 568 12.42 -0.35 14.41
N SER A 569 12.34 -0.38 15.74
CA SER A 569 13.31 -1.01 16.65
C SER A 569 13.69 -2.43 16.24
N VAL A 570 12.72 -3.32 16.01
CA VAL A 570 13.03 -4.69 15.54
C VAL A 570 13.72 -4.69 14.17
N THR A 571 13.30 -3.86 13.23
CA THR A 571 13.95 -3.78 11.90
C THR A 571 15.40 -3.33 12.03
N LEU A 572 15.67 -2.33 12.88
CA LEU A 572 17.02 -1.86 13.21
C LEU A 572 17.87 -2.96 13.86
N PHE A 573 17.34 -3.65 14.87
CA PHE A 573 18.07 -4.72 15.56
C PHE A 573 18.33 -5.92 14.63
N THR A 574 17.38 -6.31 13.78
CA THR A 574 17.58 -7.36 12.77
C THR A 574 18.71 -7.02 11.79
N ILE A 575 18.82 -5.76 11.31
CA ILE A 575 19.90 -5.40 10.38
C ILE A 575 21.27 -5.31 11.06
N LEU A 576 21.34 -4.79 12.30
CA LEU A 576 22.59 -4.78 13.09
C LEU A 576 23.04 -6.21 13.44
N LEU A 577 22.11 -7.08 13.87
CA LEU A 577 22.34 -8.49 14.13
C LEU A 577 22.84 -9.24 12.88
N ARG A 578 22.36 -8.88 11.69
CA ARG A 578 22.85 -9.45 10.44
C ARG A 578 24.28 -9.01 10.12
N GLN A 579 24.65 -7.73 10.29
CA GLN A 579 26.05 -7.31 10.08
C GLN A 579 26.99 -7.94 11.12
N ALA A 580 26.57 -8.03 12.38
CA ALA A 580 27.34 -8.70 13.43
C ALA A 580 27.60 -10.17 13.07
N ASN A 581 26.55 -10.96 12.78
CA ASN A 581 26.72 -12.36 12.38
C ASN A 581 27.55 -12.51 11.07
N ASN A 582 27.43 -11.58 10.12
CA ASN A 582 28.28 -11.58 8.93
C ASN A 582 29.77 -11.38 9.27
N ALA A 583 30.12 -10.41 10.11
CA ALA A 583 31.51 -10.18 10.53
C ALA A 583 32.06 -11.34 11.37
N LEU A 584 31.25 -11.88 12.29
CA LEU A 584 31.57 -13.05 13.10
C LEU A 584 31.84 -14.30 12.24
N SER A 585 31.15 -14.45 11.10
CA SER A 585 31.36 -15.57 10.17
C SER A 585 32.68 -15.54 9.39
N VAL A 586 33.44 -14.44 9.44
CA VAL A 586 34.76 -14.29 8.81
C VAL A 586 35.89 -14.71 9.76
N LEU A 587 35.62 -14.83 11.07
CA LEU A 587 36.64 -15.17 12.07
C LEU A 587 37.11 -16.63 11.94
N PRO A 588 38.42 -16.91 12.11
CA PRO A 588 38.94 -18.27 12.03
C PRO A 588 38.41 -19.11 13.20
N SER A 589 37.74 -20.22 12.90
CA SER A 589 37.30 -21.17 13.92
C SER A 589 38.49 -21.98 14.42
N THR A 590 38.91 -21.76 15.67
CA THR A 590 40.08 -22.39 16.29
C THR A 590 39.88 -23.86 16.68
N ASP A 591 38.64 -24.35 16.66
CA ASP A 591 38.26 -25.76 16.81
C ASP A 591 37.11 -26.04 15.83
N GLU A 592 37.19 -27.11 15.04
CA GLU A 592 36.12 -27.51 14.12
C GLU A 592 34.78 -27.73 14.83
N LYS A 593 34.82 -28.16 16.10
CA LYS A 593 33.64 -28.37 16.94
C LYS A 593 33.03 -27.07 17.49
N ALA A 594 33.76 -25.95 17.42
CA ALA A 594 33.33 -24.63 17.90
C ALA A 594 32.65 -23.77 16.81
N THR A 595 32.32 -24.34 15.65
CA THR A 595 31.73 -23.65 14.48
C THR A 595 30.39 -22.94 14.73
N GLY A 596 29.77 -23.09 15.90
CA GLY A 596 28.60 -22.32 16.34
C GLY A 596 28.86 -21.24 17.40
N GLU A 597 30.07 -21.14 17.97
CA GLU A 597 30.34 -20.31 19.16
C GLU A 597 30.10 -18.81 18.88
N TYR A 598 30.59 -18.30 17.76
CA TYR A 598 30.53 -16.87 17.42
C TYR A 598 29.19 -16.46 16.79
N LYS A 599 28.14 -17.30 16.80
CA LYS A 599 26.79 -16.90 16.34
C LYS A 599 25.98 -16.26 17.47
N ILE A 600 25.33 -15.14 17.16
CA ILE A 600 24.21 -14.59 17.94
C ILE A 600 22.91 -15.09 17.28
N ARG A 601 22.10 -15.87 18.01
CA ARG A 601 20.86 -16.45 17.45
C ARG A 601 19.81 -15.38 17.15
N HIS A 602 19.00 -15.63 16.11
CA HIS A 602 17.85 -14.78 15.83
C HIS A 602 16.72 -15.05 16.85
N PRO A 603 15.95 -14.06 17.32
CA PRO A 603 14.91 -14.30 18.34
C PRO A 603 13.88 -15.38 17.99
N ALA A 604 13.58 -15.60 16.71
CA ALA A 604 12.77 -16.75 16.29
C ALA A 604 13.40 -18.11 16.69
N GLU A 605 14.72 -18.26 16.56
CA GLU A 605 15.46 -19.45 17.02
C GLU A 605 15.45 -19.57 18.55
N ILE A 606 15.51 -18.43 19.26
CA ILE A 606 15.54 -18.37 20.73
C ILE A 606 14.16 -18.71 21.33
N TRP A 607 13.08 -18.28 20.69
CA TRP A 607 11.70 -18.57 21.10
C TRP A 607 11.13 -19.88 20.54
N GLY A 608 11.89 -20.59 19.69
CA GLY A 608 11.45 -21.83 19.04
C GLY A 608 10.31 -21.62 18.03
N TRP A 609 10.22 -20.43 17.45
CA TRP A 609 9.15 -20.05 16.51
C TRP A 609 9.56 -20.30 15.06
N THR A 610 8.59 -20.69 14.23
CA THR A 610 8.79 -20.65 12.78
C THR A 610 8.89 -19.20 12.28
N VAL A 611 9.53 -19.00 11.13
CA VAL A 611 9.63 -17.67 10.48
C VAL A 611 8.23 -17.06 10.28
N VAL A 612 7.22 -17.87 9.93
CA VAL A 612 5.83 -17.41 9.73
C VAL A 612 5.18 -16.95 11.04
N GLU A 613 5.48 -17.60 12.18
CA GLU A 613 4.98 -17.18 13.49
C GLU A 613 5.67 -15.92 14.01
N TYR A 614 6.97 -15.78 13.72
CA TYR A 614 7.72 -14.56 13.98
C TYR A 614 7.21 -13.39 13.13
N GLU A 615 7.03 -13.59 11.81
CA GLU A 615 6.41 -12.60 10.92
C GLU A 615 5.02 -12.18 11.42
N ARG A 616 4.18 -13.14 11.82
CA ARG A 616 2.80 -12.88 12.27
C ARG A 616 2.72 -12.13 13.60
N GLN A 617 3.65 -12.37 14.53
CA GLN A 617 3.59 -11.81 15.88
C GLN A 617 4.40 -10.51 16.02
N VAL A 618 5.56 -10.43 15.38
CA VAL A 618 6.53 -9.33 15.52
C VAL A 618 6.48 -8.39 14.32
N LEU A 619 6.39 -8.93 13.10
CA LEU A 619 6.44 -8.16 11.86
C LEU A 619 5.06 -7.99 11.19
N SER A 620 3.99 -7.94 11.99
CA SER A 620 2.62 -7.72 11.48
C SER A 620 2.39 -6.28 10.97
N GLY A 621 3.17 -5.32 11.45
CA GLY A 621 3.18 -3.92 11.01
C GLY A 621 4.20 -3.08 11.80
N PHE A 622 4.40 -1.83 11.38
CA PHE A 622 5.34 -0.88 12.00
C PHE A 622 5.24 -0.83 13.53
N SER A 623 4.06 -0.56 14.08
CA SER A 623 3.85 -0.41 15.53
C SER A 623 4.18 -1.67 16.33
N ALA A 624 3.86 -2.85 15.79
CA ALA A 624 4.19 -4.12 16.44
C ALA A 624 5.72 -4.34 16.48
N ALA A 625 6.44 -3.95 15.42
CA ALA A 625 7.89 -4.02 15.38
C ALA A 625 8.57 -3.00 16.33
N GLU A 626 7.88 -1.94 16.75
CA GLU A 626 8.34 -1.06 17.81
C GLU A 626 8.06 -1.65 19.20
N GLU A 627 6.81 -2.05 19.48
CA GLU A 627 6.39 -2.68 20.74
C GLU A 627 7.22 -3.91 21.12
N TRP A 628 7.58 -4.73 20.13
CA TRP A 628 8.42 -5.93 20.35
C TRP A 628 9.92 -5.63 20.51
N GLY A 629 10.39 -4.41 20.23
CA GLY A 629 11.82 -4.05 20.29
C GLY A 629 12.48 -4.42 21.63
N ARG A 630 11.83 -4.08 22.75
CA ARG A 630 12.35 -4.39 24.09
C ARG A 630 12.41 -5.90 24.36
N ARG A 631 11.49 -6.69 23.79
CA ARG A 631 11.48 -8.16 23.90
C ARG A 631 12.56 -8.80 23.02
N PHE A 632 12.77 -8.26 21.82
CA PHE A 632 13.87 -8.66 20.92
C PHE A 632 15.23 -8.46 21.62
N ALA A 633 15.48 -7.27 22.15
CA ALA A 633 16.72 -6.93 22.85
C ALA A 633 16.99 -7.84 24.06
N LEU A 634 15.97 -8.10 24.88
CA LEU A 634 16.07 -9.02 26.02
C LEU A 634 16.32 -10.48 25.58
N ALA A 635 15.80 -10.92 24.43
CA ALA A 635 16.03 -12.27 23.92
C ALA A 635 17.45 -12.50 23.42
N ILE A 636 18.04 -11.54 22.68
CA ILE A 636 19.42 -11.67 22.16
C ILE A 636 20.49 -11.45 23.24
N LYS A 637 20.14 -10.83 24.37
CA LYS A 637 21.11 -10.39 25.39
C LYS A 637 22.09 -11.48 25.87
N PRO A 638 21.65 -12.69 26.26
CA PRO A 638 22.58 -13.73 26.73
C PRO A 638 23.57 -14.19 25.66
N ASP A 639 23.16 -14.20 24.39
CA ASP A 639 24.06 -14.55 23.28
C ASP A 639 25.05 -13.41 22.96
N LEU A 640 24.62 -12.16 23.05
CA LEU A 640 25.47 -10.99 22.79
C LEU A 640 26.56 -10.84 23.85
N GLU A 641 26.21 -10.92 25.14
CA GLU A 641 27.18 -10.85 26.25
C GLU A 641 28.16 -12.04 26.22
N ARG A 642 27.70 -13.23 25.83
CA ARG A 642 28.54 -14.42 25.59
C ARG A 642 29.53 -14.19 24.45
N VAL A 643 29.07 -13.72 23.29
CA VAL A 643 29.95 -13.48 22.12
C VAL A 643 30.97 -12.39 22.41
N LEU A 644 30.60 -11.29 23.07
CA LEU A 644 31.57 -10.28 23.52
C LEU A 644 32.62 -10.85 24.48
N SER A 645 32.23 -11.78 25.36
CA SER A 645 33.16 -12.42 26.29
C SER A 645 34.18 -13.32 25.58
N SER A 646 33.76 -14.11 24.57
CA SER A 646 34.67 -14.92 23.76
C SER A 646 35.58 -14.07 22.86
N LEU A 647 35.10 -12.95 22.30
CA LEU A 647 35.95 -12.01 21.55
C LEU A 647 36.97 -11.31 22.47
N ALA A 648 36.58 -10.98 23.70
CA ALA A 648 37.48 -10.40 24.68
C ALA A 648 38.59 -11.38 25.09
N SER A 649 38.26 -12.66 25.33
CA SER A 649 39.28 -13.66 25.68
C SER A 649 40.25 -13.94 24.51
N GLN A 650 39.76 -13.98 23.26
CA GLN A 650 40.64 -14.00 22.08
C GLN A 650 41.62 -12.82 22.07
N SER A 651 41.15 -11.59 22.36
CA SER A 651 41.99 -10.38 22.35
C SER A 651 43.10 -10.35 23.41
N VAL A 652 43.00 -11.18 24.46
CA VAL A 652 43.99 -11.30 25.55
C VAL A 652 44.92 -12.51 25.36
N GLY A 653 44.47 -13.54 24.64
CA GLY A 653 45.24 -14.78 24.42
C GLY A 653 46.43 -14.64 23.48
N PHE A 654 46.46 -13.63 22.62
CA PHE A 654 47.57 -13.35 21.71
C PHE A 654 48.47 -12.23 22.24
N ALA A 655 49.79 -12.45 22.17
CA ALA A 655 50.78 -11.38 22.38
C ALA A 655 50.87 -10.41 21.18
N GLU A 656 50.22 -10.75 20.07
CA GLU A 656 50.10 -9.92 18.88
C GLU A 656 48.81 -9.10 18.91
N LYS A 657 48.77 -7.99 18.14
CA LYS A 657 47.59 -7.11 18.09
C LYS A 657 46.39 -7.86 17.49
N PRO A 658 45.16 -7.66 18.00
CA PRO A 658 43.97 -8.31 17.45
C PRO A 658 43.81 -7.96 15.97
N THR A 659 43.41 -8.94 15.17
CA THR A 659 43.29 -8.76 13.71
C THR A 659 42.16 -7.78 13.39
N ARG A 660 42.20 -7.22 12.18
CA ARG A 660 41.20 -6.25 11.73
C ARG A 660 39.78 -6.84 11.73
N GLU A 661 39.66 -8.12 11.42
CA GLU A 661 38.41 -8.88 11.35
C GLU A 661 37.81 -9.05 12.75
N VAL A 662 38.64 -9.34 13.76
CA VAL A 662 38.24 -9.39 15.18
C VAL A 662 37.75 -8.02 15.64
N LEU A 663 38.47 -6.94 15.29
CA LEU A 663 38.06 -5.57 15.63
C LEU A 663 36.72 -5.19 14.97
N GLU A 664 36.55 -5.46 13.67
CA GLU A 664 35.30 -5.18 12.95
C GLU A 664 34.12 -6.00 13.51
N ALA A 665 34.34 -7.26 13.90
CA ALA A 665 33.34 -8.09 14.56
C ALA A 665 32.95 -7.53 15.95
N VAL A 666 33.93 -7.15 16.78
CA VAL A 666 33.67 -6.50 18.09
C VAL A 666 32.87 -5.21 17.90
N GLU A 667 33.23 -4.37 16.93
CA GLU A 667 32.50 -3.13 16.65
C GLU A 667 31.04 -3.37 16.24
N TRP A 668 30.75 -4.33 15.37
CA TRP A 668 29.38 -4.66 14.98
C TRP A 668 28.55 -5.24 16.13
N VAL A 669 29.15 -6.09 16.98
CA VAL A 669 28.46 -6.64 18.16
C VAL A 669 28.20 -5.55 19.20
N LYS A 670 29.16 -4.64 19.43
CA LYS A 670 28.94 -3.45 20.26
C LYS A 670 27.87 -2.53 19.67
N ALA A 671 27.84 -2.31 18.36
CA ALA A 671 26.84 -1.45 17.72
C ALA A 671 25.41 -1.99 17.91
N LEU A 672 25.23 -3.32 17.84
CA LEU A 672 23.96 -3.98 18.17
C LEU A 672 23.56 -3.78 19.63
N GLY A 673 24.49 -3.99 20.58
CA GLY A 673 24.21 -3.85 22.01
C GLY A 673 23.91 -2.41 22.43
N VAL A 674 24.69 -1.45 21.94
CA VAL A 674 24.46 -0.01 22.19
C VAL A 674 23.18 0.48 21.51
N GLY A 675 22.87 0.01 20.29
CA GLY A 675 21.59 0.33 19.62
C GLY A 675 20.37 -0.17 20.40
N CYS A 676 20.46 -1.36 21.01
CA CYS A 676 19.45 -1.87 21.93
C CYS A 676 19.40 -1.10 23.27
N GLU A 677 20.52 -0.56 23.75
CA GLU A 677 20.54 0.32 24.93
C GLU A 677 19.84 1.65 24.63
N ALA A 678 20.18 2.29 23.51
CA ALA A 678 19.60 3.56 23.05
C ALA A 678 18.08 3.49 22.88
N ARG A 679 17.61 2.54 22.05
CA ARG A 679 16.21 2.51 21.60
C ARG A 679 15.23 1.93 22.61
N VAL A 680 15.67 1.00 23.48
CA VAL A 680 14.76 0.26 24.39
C VAL A 680 15.28 0.10 25.82
N GLY A 681 16.35 0.81 26.20
CA GLY A 681 16.87 0.88 27.57
C GLY A 681 17.45 -0.42 28.11
N VAL A 682 17.77 -1.39 27.25
CA VAL A 682 18.33 -2.70 27.65
C VAL A 682 19.85 -2.58 27.67
N LYS A 683 20.47 -2.61 28.85
CA LYS A 683 21.93 -2.55 29.01
C LYS A 683 22.59 -3.92 28.81
N PHE A 684 23.76 -3.95 28.17
CA PHE A 684 24.54 -5.16 27.87
C PHE A 684 25.96 -5.03 28.44
N GLY A 685 26.45 -6.06 29.12
CA GLY A 685 27.82 -6.16 29.60
C GLY A 685 28.84 -6.13 28.45
N GLY A 686 29.99 -5.50 28.70
CA GLY A 686 31.08 -5.39 27.72
C GLY A 686 30.85 -4.42 26.55
N CYS A 687 29.65 -3.86 26.37
CA CYS A 687 29.34 -2.96 25.25
C CYS A 687 29.97 -1.56 25.36
N VAL A 688 30.18 -1.05 26.58
CA VAL A 688 30.78 0.27 26.87
C VAL A 688 32.12 0.43 26.15
#